data_AF-A0A9W7EJQ3-F1
#
_entry.id   AF-A0A9W7EJQ3-F1
#
_cell.length_a   1.000
_cell.length_b   1.000
_cell.length_c   1.000
_cell.angle_alpha   90.00
_cell.angle_beta   90.00
_cell.angle_gamma   90.00
#
_symmetry.space_group_name_H-M   'P 1'
#
loop_
_entity.id
_entity.type
_entity.pdbx_description
1 polymer ?
#
loop_
_entity_poly.entity_id
_entity_poly.type
_entity_poly.pdbx_seq_one_letter_code
_entity_poly.pdbx_strand_id
1 'polypeptide(L)'
;MTGLTIFALFGDDFRIAFGHPDEDWIFFGVSTVALILFAFELVISSIGKRDYFLGFYFFLDFISTVSLIPDTGLIDFTEENYAQNNSDNEALKAGRASKASKATRVIRLVRLVRMVRIVKLWKMHGGNEDADEEFEAEQKAKDNDIEPTKVGKRLNEMTTRKLIIMILSTVMLLPYLDVSGWQTEVDDYYVHSELSNLWNITSGSYSMPKETQMVDQFVESVGDPLLYVKICRIGIENDEAKCLERFPNSDFPTLSTITNKLRGPLNNDQLDSNVVQYQQVTAAASYDESSEEFGTMALIYVDYSEKAVLNIIKTIIVMLIIVYGTLNFQRDAQSLVLTPINRMVTVVHTLSENPLANTSALQSLTHQDSEKNKETENYETILLEKTILKIGGLLQIGFGAAGASIIGKNMKAGALNPMVPGKMITSIYGFCDIRNFTDTTECLQEEAMVYVNKLGFIVHGCNNDYYGMANKNVGDAFLLSWKICDDLLPGFNAFEEEPNDEIRIRACETVRCAVKGAGTVERKITPTEMADSALAAFLKCLVDLDNANTNGSLTEYRSHERVVKRFGTDFRIKMGFGMHVGWAIEGAIGSHYKIDATYMSPHVEMSDRLEAGSKIFGVPINISHWLCALFSPAARKFLRPIDRILVEGCPTPMTVYTYDVTNFPKKFMRAKVGSDNVQAKVDFANDKQFKDLQADLHPAFLENARSGVEKYLAGDWPEAKRILEMCLMQKAKDGPSLRLLGIMAEHDFVAPGDWPGYYTMLEGY
;
A
#
# COMPACT_ATOMS: atom_id res chain seq x y z
N MET A 1 28.99 24.87 -24.37
CA MET A 1 28.98 24.36 -22.97
C MET A 1 29.84 23.11 -22.80
N THR A 2 29.63 22.03 -23.56
CA THR A 2 30.40 20.78 -23.47
C THR A 2 31.93 20.97 -23.52
N GLY A 3 32.44 21.75 -24.49
CA GLY A 3 33.88 22.04 -24.58
C GLY A 3 34.42 22.82 -23.37
N LEU A 4 33.63 23.72 -22.79
CA LEU A 4 33.99 24.44 -21.56
C LEU A 4 33.95 23.53 -20.33
N THR A 5 33.08 22.52 -20.30
CA THR A 5 33.04 21.52 -19.22
C THR A 5 34.29 20.65 -19.23
N ILE A 6 34.78 20.26 -20.41
CA ILE A 6 36.03 19.51 -20.58
C ILE A 6 37.22 20.39 -20.18
N PHE A 7 37.26 21.64 -20.65
CA PHE A 7 38.27 22.61 -20.22
C PHE A 7 38.25 22.86 -18.70
N ALA A 8 37.07 22.99 -18.10
CA ALA A 8 36.92 23.14 -16.65
C ALA A 8 37.41 21.93 -15.84
N LEU A 9 37.58 20.76 -16.46
CA LEU A 9 38.11 19.57 -15.79
C LEU A 9 39.64 19.48 -15.91
N PHE A 10 40.18 19.72 -17.10
CA PHE A 10 41.59 19.45 -17.42
C PHE A 10 42.44 20.69 -17.71
N GLY A 11 41.82 21.86 -17.90
CA GLY A 11 42.47 23.07 -18.41
C GLY A 11 43.64 23.55 -17.55
N ASP A 12 43.53 23.42 -16.23
CA ASP A 12 44.63 23.76 -15.32
C ASP A 12 45.77 22.74 -15.37
N ASP A 13 45.47 21.46 -15.54
CA ASP A 13 46.50 20.42 -15.70
C ASP A 13 47.25 20.60 -17.03
N PHE A 14 46.56 21.02 -18.09
CA PHE A 14 47.18 21.40 -19.36
C PHE A 14 48.08 22.64 -19.22
N ARG A 15 47.65 23.65 -18.44
CA ARG A 15 48.47 24.83 -18.12
C ARG A 15 49.78 24.42 -17.44
N ILE A 16 49.71 23.56 -16.42
CA ILE A 16 50.88 23.13 -15.67
C ILE A 16 51.80 22.20 -16.50
N ALA A 17 51.22 21.31 -17.30
CA ALA A 17 51.99 20.31 -18.04
C ALA A 17 52.64 20.86 -19.32
N PHE A 18 52.04 21.85 -19.98
CA PHE A 18 52.46 22.31 -21.31
C PHE A 18 52.56 23.84 -21.45
N GLY A 19 52.06 24.63 -20.50
CA GLY A 19 52.02 26.08 -20.57
C GLY A 19 53.35 26.75 -20.18
N HIS A 20 53.70 27.83 -20.86
CA HIS A 20 54.78 28.73 -20.45
C HIS A 20 54.23 29.75 -19.44
N PRO A 21 54.97 30.16 -18.39
CA PRO A 21 54.48 31.09 -17.36
C PRO A 21 53.88 32.40 -17.89
N ASP A 22 54.40 32.90 -19.03
CA ASP A 22 53.92 34.12 -19.68
C ASP A 22 52.53 33.98 -20.32
N GLU A 23 52.01 32.76 -20.47
CA GLU A 23 50.73 32.43 -21.12
C GLU A 23 49.61 32.10 -20.12
N ASP A 24 49.90 32.11 -18.82
CA ASP A 24 48.94 31.77 -17.75
C ASP A 24 47.67 32.64 -17.76
N TRP A 25 47.81 33.90 -18.18
CA TRP A 25 46.68 34.84 -18.29
C TRP A 25 45.61 34.35 -19.28
N ILE A 26 45.98 33.58 -20.30
CA ILE A 26 45.04 33.01 -21.27
C ILE A 26 44.17 31.96 -20.58
N PHE A 27 44.79 31.04 -19.82
CA PHE A 27 44.08 30.00 -19.09
C PHE A 27 43.16 30.59 -18.02
N PHE A 28 43.61 31.59 -17.26
CA PHE A 28 42.77 32.32 -16.30
C PHE A 28 41.60 33.04 -16.97
N GLY A 29 41.84 33.64 -18.14
CA GLY A 29 40.80 34.28 -18.96
C GLY A 29 39.72 33.28 -19.39
N VAL A 30 40.11 32.11 -19.91
CA VAL A 30 39.16 31.06 -20.33
C VAL A 30 38.41 30.48 -19.12
N SER A 31 39.07 30.27 -17.98
CA SER A 31 38.42 29.85 -16.73
C SER A 31 37.38 30.87 -16.23
N THR A 32 37.68 32.16 -16.36
CA THR A 32 36.74 33.24 -15.99
C THR A 32 35.53 33.27 -16.91
N VAL A 33 35.73 33.10 -18.22
CA VAL A 33 34.63 32.97 -19.19
C VAL A 33 33.77 31.75 -18.88
N ALA A 34 34.39 30.61 -18.56
CA ALA A 34 33.67 29.40 -18.17
C ALA A 34 32.83 29.63 -16.90
N LEU A 35 33.39 30.29 -15.86
CA LEU A 35 32.67 30.62 -14.63
C LEU A 35 31.43 31.47 -14.91
N ILE A 36 31.55 32.53 -15.73
CA ILE A 36 30.44 33.42 -16.08
C ILE A 36 29.35 32.65 -16.83
N LEU A 37 29.72 31.85 -17.84
CA LEU A 37 28.76 31.09 -18.65
C LEU A 37 28.03 30.02 -17.81
N PHE A 38 28.71 29.38 -16.87
CA PHE A 38 28.09 28.42 -15.95
C PHE A 38 27.21 29.08 -14.89
N ALA A 39 27.59 30.26 -14.40
CA ALA A 39 26.72 31.05 -13.51
C ALA A 39 25.45 31.49 -14.25
N PHE A 40 25.58 31.90 -15.51
CA PHE A 40 24.45 32.26 -16.37
C PHE A 40 23.53 31.06 -16.65
N GLU A 41 24.09 29.89 -16.98
CA GLU A 41 23.34 28.64 -17.15
C GLU A 41 22.56 28.27 -15.88
N LEU A 42 23.15 28.46 -14.70
CA LEU A 42 22.51 28.19 -13.42
C LEU A 42 21.31 29.12 -13.18
N VAL A 43 21.43 30.40 -13.52
CA VAL A 43 20.34 31.38 -13.40
C VAL A 43 19.21 31.06 -14.38
N ILE A 44 19.53 30.82 -15.66
CA ILE A 44 18.52 30.47 -16.67
C ILE A 44 17.80 29.17 -16.29
N SER A 45 18.54 28.15 -15.86
CA SER A 45 17.94 26.87 -15.46
C SER A 45 17.03 27.02 -14.24
N SER A 46 17.35 27.94 -13.32
CA SER A 46 16.50 28.26 -12.16
C SER A 46 15.19 28.92 -12.53
N ILE A 47 15.12 29.59 -13.67
CA ILE A 47 13.91 30.26 -14.15
C ILE A 47 13.12 29.35 -15.10
N GLY A 48 13.82 28.63 -16.00
CA GLY A 48 13.22 27.89 -17.10
C GLY A 48 12.80 26.46 -16.78
N LYS A 49 13.46 25.77 -15.84
CA LYS A 49 13.12 24.39 -15.48
C LYS A 49 12.28 24.36 -14.20
N ARG A 50 11.05 23.83 -14.30
CA ARG A 50 10.21 23.55 -13.12
C ARG A 50 10.93 22.59 -12.18
N ASP A 51 10.88 22.88 -10.88
CA ASP A 51 11.53 22.11 -9.80
C ASP A 51 13.07 22.03 -9.84
N TYR A 52 13.74 22.87 -10.64
CA TYR A 52 15.20 22.98 -10.63
C TYR A 52 15.70 23.83 -9.46
N PHE A 53 15.14 25.03 -9.26
CA PHE A 53 15.59 25.96 -8.22
C PHE A 53 15.40 25.35 -6.82
N LEU A 54 16.46 25.34 -6.00
CA LEU A 54 16.56 24.63 -4.71
C LEU A 54 16.39 23.10 -4.79
N GLY A 55 16.38 22.53 -6.00
CA GLY A 55 16.39 21.10 -6.23
C GLY A 55 17.78 20.48 -6.12
N PHE A 56 17.85 19.15 -6.13
CA PHE A 56 19.10 18.39 -6.05
C PHE A 56 20.13 18.80 -7.11
N TYR A 57 19.69 18.94 -8.37
CA TYR A 57 20.56 19.28 -9.49
C TYR A 57 21.06 20.73 -9.48
N PHE A 58 20.33 21.64 -8.82
CA PHE A 58 20.76 23.02 -8.62
C PHE A 58 21.95 23.09 -7.66
N PHE A 59 21.89 22.39 -6.52
CA PHE A 59 23.00 22.37 -5.58
C PHE A 59 24.27 21.77 -6.19
N LEU A 60 24.13 20.73 -7.03
CA LEU A 60 25.28 20.16 -7.75
C LEU A 60 25.90 21.15 -8.74
N ASP A 61 25.09 21.82 -9.55
CA ASP A 61 25.61 22.81 -10.50
C ASP A 61 26.19 24.03 -9.78
N PHE A 62 25.60 24.43 -8.65
CA PHE A 62 26.10 25.51 -7.82
C PHE A 62 27.48 25.19 -7.25
N ILE A 63 27.64 24.04 -6.60
CA ILE A 63 28.93 23.60 -6.05
C ILE A 63 29.97 23.46 -7.18
N SER A 64 29.58 22.90 -8.33
CA SER A 64 30.46 22.79 -9.49
C SER A 64 30.84 24.16 -10.07
N THR A 65 29.96 25.16 -10.09
CA THR A 65 30.30 26.52 -10.54
C THR A 65 31.22 27.21 -9.53
N VAL A 66 30.89 27.14 -8.23
CA VAL A 66 31.71 27.73 -7.16
C VAL A 66 33.11 27.11 -7.13
N SER A 67 33.23 25.82 -7.46
CA SER A 67 34.53 25.16 -7.51
C SER A 67 35.50 25.79 -8.50
N LEU A 68 35.04 26.49 -9.54
CA LEU A 68 35.89 27.13 -10.58
C LEU A 68 36.54 28.44 -10.14
N ILE A 69 36.09 29.03 -9.03
CA ILE A 69 36.59 30.34 -8.55
C ILE A 69 38.11 30.34 -8.32
N PRO A 70 38.74 29.34 -7.68
CA PRO A 70 40.19 29.30 -7.50
C PRO A 70 40.98 29.28 -8.82
N ASP A 71 40.42 28.70 -9.87
CA ASP A 71 41.11 28.54 -11.17
C ASP A 71 41.04 29.80 -12.05
N THR A 72 40.34 30.85 -11.60
CA THR A 72 40.26 32.15 -12.30
C THR A 72 41.40 33.09 -11.97
N GLY A 73 42.25 32.74 -10.99
CA GLY A 73 43.31 33.62 -10.49
C GLY A 73 42.80 34.85 -9.70
N LEU A 74 41.48 34.98 -9.50
CA LEU A 74 40.86 36.13 -8.80
C LEU A 74 41.15 36.13 -7.29
N ILE A 75 41.29 34.94 -6.70
CA ILE A 75 41.70 34.73 -5.32
C ILE A 75 42.98 33.92 -5.36
N ASP A 76 44.09 34.64 -5.38
CA ASP A 76 45.40 34.03 -5.41
C ASP A 76 45.73 33.50 -4.00
N PHE A 77 45.38 32.24 -3.75
CA PHE A 77 45.81 31.50 -2.57
C PHE A 77 47.25 30.99 -2.69
N THR A 78 47.94 31.29 -3.80
CA THR A 78 49.33 30.88 -3.98
C THR A 78 50.28 31.73 -3.14
N GLU A 79 51.43 31.14 -2.82
CA GLU A 79 52.44 31.63 -1.89
C GLU A 79 52.98 33.04 -2.18
N GLU A 80 52.76 33.58 -3.37
CA GLU A 80 53.41 34.82 -3.83
C GLU A 80 52.90 36.08 -3.12
N ASN A 81 51.60 36.19 -2.83
CA ASN A 81 51.05 37.41 -2.21
C ASN A 81 51.29 37.53 -0.69
N TYR A 82 51.68 36.44 -0.01
CA TYR A 82 52.13 36.49 1.39
C TYR A 82 53.65 36.66 1.53
N ALA A 83 54.42 36.40 0.47
CA ALA A 83 55.88 36.41 0.48
C ALA A 83 56.49 37.81 0.26
N GLN A 84 55.73 38.78 -0.26
CA GLN A 84 56.28 40.06 -0.67
C GLN A 84 56.50 41.07 0.47
N ASN A 85 56.01 40.80 1.69
CA ASN A 85 56.05 41.76 2.80
C ASN A 85 57.11 41.50 3.89
N ASN A 86 58.01 40.52 3.76
CA ASN A 86 59.16 40.41 4.65
C ASN A 86 60.33 39.73 3.92
N SER A 87 61.36 40.49 3.60
CA SER A 87 62.69 39.96 3.35
C SER A 87 63.27 39.43 4.68
N ASP A 88 64.04 38.35 4.59
CA ASP A 88 64.82 37.73 5.67
C ASP A 88 64.14 36.56 6.40
N ASN A 89 63.86 35.47 5.66
CA ASN A 89 64.13 34.07 6.07
C ASN A 89 63.49 33.07 5.08
N GLU A 90 64.31 32.25 4.41
CA GLU A 90 63.84 31.21 3.46
C GLU A 90 63.02 30.10 4.15
N ALA A 91 63.30 29.78 5.41
CA ALA A 91 62.57 28.72 6.11
C ALA A 91 61.17 29.11 6.62
N LEU A 92 60.93 30.42 6.88
CA LEU A 92 59.59 30.94 7.20
C LEU A 92 58.65 30.88 5.98
N LYS A 93 59.19 30.80 4.77
CA LYS A 93 58.43 30.49 3.55
C LYS A 93 57.98 29.02 3.54
N ALA A 94 58.85 28.08 3.93
CA ALA A 94 58.53 26.65 3.98
C ALA A 94 57.47 26.26 5.04
N GLY A 95 57.50 26.87 6.23
CA GLY A 95 56.49 26.63 7.27
C GLY A 95 55.08 27.13 6.90
N ARG A 96 54.99 28.17 6.05
CA ARG A 96 53.72 28.67 5.48
C ARG A 96 53.30 27.90 4.22
N ALA A 97 54.27 27.39 3.45
CA ALA A 97 54.06 26.46 2.34
C ALA A 97 53.32 25.18 2.75
N SER A 98 53.64 24.66 3.94
CA SER A 98 52.93 23.52 4.55
C SER A 98 51.43 23.78 4.73
N LYS A 99 51.01 25.00 5.12
CA LYS A 99 49.58 25.37 5.20
C LYS A 99 48.94 25.57 3.83
N ALA A 100 49.68 26.09 2.85
CA ALA A 100 49.24 26.23 1.47
C ALA A 100 48.99 24.86 0.81
N SER A 101 49.80 23.84 1.11
CA SER A 101 49.64 22.47 0.58
C SER A 101 48.26 21.84 0.91
N LYS A 102 47.70 22.14 2.09
CA LYS A 102 46.38 21.68 2.53
C LYS A 102 45.26 22.31 1.69
N ALA A 103 45.36 23.61 1.42
CA ALA A 103 44.40 24.33 0.58
C ALA A 103 44.48 23.85 -0.88
N THR A 104 45.68 23.65 -1.42
CA THR A 104 45.88 23.16 -2.80
C THR A 104 45.32 21.75 -3.01
N ARG A 105 45.45 20.83 -2.03
CA ARG A 105 44.80 19.51 -2.09
C ARG A 105 43.28 19.62 -2.09
N VAL A 106 42.71 20.43 -1.20
CA VAL A 106 41.26 20.66 -1.12
C VAL A 106 40.74 21.23 -2.44
N ILE A 107 41.45 22.20 -3.04
CA ILE A 107 41.10 22.76 -4.35
C ILE A 107 41.14 21.66 -5.43
N ARG A 108 42.20 20.85 -5.51
CA ARG A 108 42.29 19.70 -6.46
C ARG A 108 41.17 18.68 -6.29
N LEU A 109 40.71 18.44 -5.07
CA LEU A 109 39.65 17.46 -4.77
C LEU A 109 38.24 18.01 -5.02
N VAL A 110 38.00 19.30 -4.74
CA VAL A 110 36.74 19.97 -5.06
C VAL A 110 36.52 20.03 -6.59
N ARG A 111 37.59 19.95 -7.42
CA ARG A 111 37.50 19.75 -8.88
C ARG A 111 36.78 18.46 -9.28
N LEU A 112 36.85 17.37 -8.49
CA LEU A 112 36.19 16.09 -8.82
C LEU A 112 34.65 16.21 -8.84
N VAL A 113 34.08 17.15 -8.10
CA VAL A 113 32.64 17.44 -8.10
C VAL A 113 32.16 17.88 -9.49
N ARG A 114 33.05 18.45 -10.31
CA ARG A 114 32.76 18.87 -11.69
C ARG A 114 32.48 17.67 -12.62
N MET A 115 32.92 16.45 -12.28
CA MET A 115 32.60 15.24 -13.05
C MET A 115 31.09 14.96 -13.10
N VAL A 116 30.32 15.44 -12.12
CA VAL A 116 28.86 15.29 -12.11
C VAL A 116 28.21 15.99 -13.32
N ARG A 117 28.84 17.01 -13.88
CA ARG A 117 28.37 17.67 -15.12
C ARG A 117 28.53 16.79 -16.36
N ILE A 118 29.49 15.86 -16.38
CA ILE A 118 29.60 14.86 -17.47
C ILE A 118 28.42 13.88 -17.43
N VAL A 119 27.95 13.51 -16.23
CA VAL A 119 26.76 12.66 -16.09
C VAL A 119 25.52 13.36 -16.68
N LYS A 120 25.42 14.69 -16.53
CA LYS A 120 24.40 15.49 -17.23
C LYS A 120 24.60 15.50 -18.75
N LEU A 121 25.82 15.59 -19.25
CA LEU A 121 26.12 15.52 -20.69
C LEU A 121 25.69 14.19 -21.32
N TRP A 122 25.87 13.08 -20.59
CA TRP A 122 25.43 11.76 -21.01
C TRP A 122 23.90 11.64 -21.06
N LYS A 123 23.20 12.21 -20.06
CA LYS A 123 21.72 12.30 -20.08
C LYS A 123 21.18 13.26 -21.14
N MET A 124 21.91 14.33 -21.48
CA MET A 124 21.47 15.34 -22.46
C MET A 124 21.56 14.84 -23.92
N HIS A 125 22.40 13.84 -24.21
CA HIS A 125 22.42 13.17 -25.51
C HIS A 125 21.37 12.06 -25.65
N GLY A 126 20.59 11.78 -24.60
CA GLY A 126 19.45 10.85 -24.63
C GLY A 126 18.19 11.47 -24.03
N GLY A 127 18.01 12.78 -24.17
CA GLY A 127 16.98 13.52 -23.45
C GLY A 127 16.49 14.77 -24.19
N ASN A 128 16.11 14.62 -25.44
CA ASN A 128 15.29 15.62 -26.13
C ASN A 128 13.93 14.97 -26.45
N GLU A 129 13.03 15.01 -25.47
CA GLU A 129 11.75 14.27 -25.42
C GLU A 129 10.75 14.63 -26.53
N ASP A 130 11.01 15.62 -27.39
CA ASP A 130 10.01 16.09 -28.37
C ASP A 130 10.36 15.85 -29.85
N ALA A 131 11.59 15.44 -30.17
CA ALA A 131 12.01 15.20 -31.57
C ALA A 131 12.15 13.71 -31.91
N ASP A 132 12.26 12.86 -30.89
CA ASP A 132 12.52 11.43 -31.04
C ASP A 132 11.24 10.59 -31.10
N GLU A 133 10.06 11.11 -30.74
CA GLU A 133 8.81 10.33 -30.78
C GLU A 133 8.44 9.85 -32.20
N GLU A 134 8.77 10.61 -33.25
CA GLU A 134 8.43 10.24 -34.62
C GLU A 134 9.50 9.34 -35.28
N PHE A 135 10.78 9.47 -34.90
CA PHE A 135 11.89 8.65 -35.42
C PHE A 135 12.09 7.36 -34.62
N GLU A 136 11.91 7.38 -33.30
CA GLU A 136 11.95 6.17 -32.46
C GLU A 136 10.70 5.30 -32.62
N ALA A 137 9.52 5.85 -32.94
CA ALA A 137 8.32 5.04 -33.20
C ALA A 137 8.50 4.09 -34.40
N GLU A 138 9.25 4.52 -35.42
CA GLU A 138 9.50 3.73 -36.62
C GLU A 138 10.61 2.67 -36.41
N GLN A 139 11.52 2.90 -35.46
CA GLN A 139 12.63 2.00 -35.15
C GLN A 139 12.31 1.02 -33.99
N LYS A 140 11.50 1.44 -32.99
CA LYS A 140 10.98 0.60 -31.89
C LYS A 140 9.92 -0.41 -32.34
N ALA A 141 9.31 -0.23 -33.50
CA ALA A 141 8.43 -1.24 -34.09
C ALA A 141 9.18 -2.52 -34.54
N LYS A 142 10.52 -2.53 -34.54
CA LYS A 142 11.35 -3.67 -34.99
C LYS A 142 12.07 -4.45 -33.89
N ASP A 143 12.18 -3.93 -32.68
CA ASP A 143 12.78 -4.65 -31.54
C ASP A 143 11.80 -4.73 -30.37
N ASN A 144 11.58 -5.95 -29.87
CA ASN A 144 10.72 -6.26 -28.71
C ASN A 144 11.35 -5.78 -27.38
N ASP A 145 11.76 -4.53 -27.28
CA ASP A 145 12.25 -3.98 -26.01
C ASP A 145 11.07 -3.52 -25.15
N ILE A 146 10.85 -4.28 -24.07
CA ILE A 146 9.87 -3.99 -23.03
C ILE A 146 10.26 -2.66 -22.38
N GLU A 147 9.42 -1.63 -22.52
CA GLU A 147 9.64 -0.37 -21.82
C GLU A 147 9.81 -0.62 -20.31
N PRO A 148 10.85 -0.05 -19.66
CA PRO A 148 11.03 -0.22 -18.24
C PRO A 148 9.87 0.43 -17.48
N THR A 149 9.31 -0.32 -16.52
CA THR A 149 8.16 0.10 -15.69
C THR A 149 8.40 1.46 -15.04
N LYS A 150 7.36 2.27 -14.83
CA LYS A 150 7.50 3.59 -14.18
C LYS A 150 8.14 3.48 -12.80
N VAL A 151 7.80 2.43 -12.05
CA VAL A 151 8.45 2.10 -10.77
C VAL A 151 9.94 1.81 -10.97
N GLY A 152 10.32 1.04 -12.00
CA GLY A 152 11.71 0.76 -12.34
C GLY A 152 12.50 2.01 -12.72
N LYS A 153 11.93 2.88 -13.56
CA LYS A 153 12.54 4.18 -13.92
C LYS A 153 12.78 5.04 -12.68
N ARG A 154 11.80 5.15 -11.79
CA ARG A 154 11.92 5.95 -10.56
C ARG A 154 12.89 5.37 -9.56
N LEU A 155 12.86 4.05 -9.34
CA LEU A 155 13.82 3.37 -8.47
C LEU A 155 15.24 3.60 -8.96
N ASN A 156 15.46 3.49 -10.28
CA ASN A 156 16.76 3.75 -10.89
C ASN A 156 17.20 5.21 -10.69
N GLU A 157 16.29 6.18 -10.87
CA GLU A 157 16.60 7.60 -10.67
C GLU A 157 17.00 7.91 -9.22
N MET A 158 16.25 7.40 -8.24
CA MET A 158 16.55 7.58 -6.81
C MET A 158 17.85 6.89 -6.40
N THR A 159 18.08 5.68 -6.92
CA THR A 159 19.31 4.91 -6.68
C THR A 159 20.52 5.67 -7.22
N THR A 160 20.44 6.14 -8.47
CA THR A 160 21.50 6.92 -9.10
C THR A 160 21.79 8.21 -8.32
N ARG A 161 20.73 8.92 -7.89
CA ARG A 161 20.86 10.14 -7.09
C ARG A 161 21.57 9.90 -5.76
N LYS A 162 21.14 8.89 -5.00
CA LYS A 162 21.73 8.54 -3.70
C LYS A 162 23.15 8.01 -3.84
N LEU A 163 23.44 7.25 -4.88
CA LEU A 163 24.78 6.72 -5.17
C LEU A 163 25.76 7.85 -5.48
N ILE A 164 25.35 8.85 -6.27
CA ILE A 164 26.17 10.04 -6.52
C ILE A 164 26.44 10.80 -5.22
N ILE A 165 25.41 11.02 -4.38
CA ILE A 165 25.58 11.69 -3.08
C ILE A 165 26.55 10.91 -2.19
N MET A 166 26.40 9.58 -2.12
CA MET A 166 27.27 8.72 -1.33
C MET A 166 28.72 8.84 -1.79
N ILE A 167 28.99 8.69 -3.10
CA ILE A 167 30.34 8.80 -3.66
C ILE A 167 30.92 10.20 -3.41
N LEU A 168 30.16 11.26 -3.67
CA LEU A 168 30.61 12.64 -3.42
C LEU A 168 30.90 12.87 -1.93
N SER A 169 30.07 12.33 -1.03
CA SER A 169 30.28 12.45 0.41
C SER A 169 31.58 11.75 0.84
N THR A 170 31.86 10.56 0.31
CA THR A 170 33.09 9.82 0.60
C THR A 170 34.31 10.56 0.04
N VAL A 171 34.24 11.02 -1.21
CA VAL A 171 35.32 11.78 -1.85
C VAL A 171 35.59 13.12 -1.13
N MET A 172 34.57 13.79 -0.60
CA MET A 172 34.74 15.03 0.17
C MET A 172 35.22 14.81 1.60
N LEU A 173 34.79 13.77 2.30
CA LEU A 173 35.12 13.55 3.72
C LEU A 173 36.50 12.92 3.92
N LEU A 174 36.89 11.96 3.08
CA LEU A 174 38.15 11.23 3.24
C LEU A 174 39.40 12.12 3.32
N PRO A 175 39.52 13.21 2.54
CA PRO A 175 40.70 14.08 2.57
C PRO A 175 40.87 14.87 3.87
N TYR A 176 39.79 15.24 4.55
CA TYR A 176 39.88 15.94 5.85
C TYR A 176 40.33 15.02 6.98
N LEU A 177 40.18 13.70 6.77
CA LEU A 177 40.57 12.66 7.71
C LEU A 177 41.94 12.05 7.33
N ASP A 178 42.47 12.39 6.15
CA ASP A 178 43.74 11.89 5.66
C ASP A 178 44.90 12.76 6.17
N VAL A 179 45.55 12.27 7.22
CA VAL A 179 46.74 12.91 7.81
C VAL A 179 48.03 12.44 7.11
N SER A 180 47.93 11.70 6.00
CA SER A 180 49.10 11.32 5.17
C SER A 180 49.79 12.49 4.46
N GLY A 181 49.26 13.72 4.56
CA GLY A 181 49.91 14.91 4.00
C GLY A 181 51.24 15.31 4.62
N TRP A 182 51.65 14.64 5.70
CA TRP A 182 52.95 14.81 6.35
C TRP A 182 53.98 13.75 5.95
N GLN A 183 53.66 12.86 4.99
CA GLN A 183 54.72 12.29 4.16
C GLN A 183 55.07 13.33 3.10
N THR A 184 55.82 14.36 3.49
CA THR A 184 57.06 14.52 2.73
C THR A 184 57.73 13.17 2.86
N GLU A 185 57.89 12.42 1.76
CA GLU A 185 59.12 11.65 1.62
C GLU A 185 60.17 12.62 2.11
N VAL A 186 60.73 12.31 3.27
CA VAL A 186 61.70 13.16 3.91
C VAL A 186 62.78 13.25 2.86
N ASP A 187 62.79 14.34 2.10
CA ASP A 187 63.65 14.46 0.93
C ASP A 187 65.03 14.27 1.51
N ASP A 188 65.67 13.13 1.20
CA ASP A 188 66.83 12.64 1.97
C ASP A 188 67.85 13.78 2.04
N TYR A 189 67.96 14.54 0.94
CA TYR A 189 68.74 15.77 0.81
C TYR A 189 68.45 16.90 1.81
N TYR A 190 67.18 17.23 2.08
CA TYR A 190 66.82 18.31 3.01
C TYR A 190 67.10 17.90 4.45
N VAL A 191 66.81 16.64 4.81
CA VAL A 191 67.14 16.13 6.15
C VAL A 191 68.63 15.88 6.31
N HIS A 192 69.36 15.53 5.25
CA HIS A 192 70.83 15.50 5.28
C HIS A 192 71.43 16.87 5.60
N SER A 193 70.92 17.95 4.96
CA SER A 193 71.40 19.32 5.20
C SER A 193 71.10 19.78 6.64
N GLU A 194 69.87 19.58 7.10
CA GLU A 194 69.45 20.01 8.43
C GLU A 194 70.09 19.18 9.57
N LEU A 195 70.31 17.87 9.36
CA LEU A 195 71.01 17.03 10.35
C LEU A 195 72.50 17.36 10.45
N SER A 196 73.15 17.69 9.33
CA SER A 196 74.52 18.18 9.32
C SER A 196 74.64 19.50 10.08
N ASN A 197 73.67 20.41 9.88
CA ASN A 197 73.59 21.67 10.61
C ASN A 197 73.36 21.44 12.12
N LEU A 198 72.44 20.54 12.49
CA LEU A 198 72.18 20.19 13.90
C LEU A 198 73.43 19.62 14.59
N TRP A 199 74.19 18.77 13.89
CA TRP A 199 75.44 18.21 14.40
C TRP A 199 76.49 19.30 14.62
N ASN A 200 76.70 20.18 13.64
CA ASN A 200 77.66 21.29 13.74
C ASN A 200 77.35 22.24 14.90
N ILE A 201 76.07 22.38 15.27
CA ILE A 201 75.63 23.11 16.46
C ILE A 201 76.04 22.34 17.73
N THR A 202 75.80 21.02 17.81
CA THR A 202 76.14 20.20 18.97
C THR A 202 77.64 19.97 19.19
N SER A 203 78.46 20.05 18.13
CA SER A 203 79.93 19.93 18.22
C SER A 203 80.64 21.24 18.58
N GLY A 204 79.90 22.33 18.80
CA GLY A 204 80.42 23.62 19.28
C GLY A 204 81.15 24.46 18.23
N SER A 205 80.87 24.27 16.94
CA SER A 205 81.61 24.91 15.84
C SER A 205 81.04 26.25 15.34
N TYR A 206 79.92 26.75 15.90
CA TYR A 206 79.29 28.03 15.55
C TYR A 206 78.94 28.88 16.80
N SER A 207 78.58 30.17 16.60
CA SER A 207 78.25 31.13 17.69
C SER A 207 76.82 31.71 17.62
N MET A 208 76.31 32.10 18.81
CA MET A 208 74.94 31.96 19.36
C MET A 208 73.64 32.53 18.73
N PRO A 209 73.59 33.43 17.73
CA PRO A 209 72.28 33.96 17.27
C PRO A 209 71.58 33.12 16.18
N LYS A 210 72.33 32.41 15.32
CA LYS A 210 71.77 31.61 14.20
C LYS A 210 71.30 30.21 14.62
N GLU A 211 71.70 29.77 15.81
CA GLU A 211 71.55 28.40 16.30
C GLU A 211 70.11 28.05 16.73
N THR A 212 69.35 29.03 17.21
CA THR A 212 67.99 28.81 17.71
C THR A 212 66.97 28.63 16.58
N GLN A 213 67.18 29.33 15.47
CA GLN A 213 66.25 29.34 14.35
C GLN A 213 66.30 28.04 13.55
N MET A 214 67.48 27.41 13.44
CA MET A 214 67.68 26.19 12.63
C MET A 214 67.08 24.93 13.29
N VAL A 215 67.18 24.79 14.62
CA VAL A 215 66.58 23.65 15.32
C VAL A 215 65.04 23.76 15.34
N ASP A 216 64.51 24.96 15.52
CA ASP A 216 63.07 25.23 15.37
C ASP A 216 62.58 24.89 13.96
N GLN A 217 63.38 25.17 12.92
CA GLN A 217 63.09 24.84 11.52
C GLN A 217 63.09 23.33 11.25
N PHE A 218 64.03 22.57 11.82
CA PHE A 218 64.05 21.11 11.72
C PHE A 218 62.82 20.46 12.38
N VAL A 219 62.44 20.93 13.57
CA VAL A 219 61.24 20.42 14.26
C VAL A 219 59.95 20.81 13.52
N GLU A 220 59.91 21.97 12.87
CA GLU A 220 58.80 22.38 12.00
C GLU A 220 58.75 21.60 10.68
N SER A 221 59.90 21.21 10.11
CA SER A 221 59.96 20.46 8.85
C SER A 221 59.55 19.00 9.01
N VAL A 222 59.85 18.37 10.15
CA VAL A 222 59.42 16.99 10.45
C VAL A 222 57.90 16.90 10.65
N GLY A 223 57.25 17.96 11.13
CA GLY A 223 55.79 18.10 11.13
C GLY A 223 55.00 17.20 12.11
N ASP A 224 55.57 16.07 12.54
CA ASP A 224 54.98 15.14 13.52
C ASP A 224 55.58 15.34 14.94
N PRO A 225 54.83 15.02 16.02
CA PRO A 225 55.36 15.06 17.38
C PRO A 225 56.50 14.06 17.55
N LEU A 226 57.71 14.60 17.78
CA LEU A 226 58.93 13.84 17.99
C LEU A 226 58.97 13.26 19.40
N LEU A 227 59.27 11.96 19.51
CA LEU A 227 59.43 11.27 20.78
C LEU A 227 60.89 11.29 21.25
N TYR A 228 61.82 10.99 20.34
CA TYR A 228 63.25 10.87 20.64
C TYR A 228 64.09 11.04 19.38
N VAL A 229 65.25 11.71 19.50
CA VAL A 229 66.22 11.90 18.42
C VAL A 229 67.61 11.56 18.94
N LYS A 230 68.30 10.63 18.28
CA LYS A 230 69.69 10.24 18.58
C LYS A 230 70.58 10.50 17.38
N ILE A 231 71.70 11.19 17.58
CA ILE A 231 72.64 11.55 16.51
C ILE A 231 73.99 10.88 16.80
N CYS A 232 74.52 10.16 15.82
CA CYS A 232 75.77 9.40 15.92
C CYS A 232 76.74 9.80 14.79
N ARG A 233 78.05 9.77 15.08
CA ARG A 233 79.11 9.94 14.08
C ARG A 233 79.58 8.57 13.62
N ILE A 234 79.57 8.33 12.31
CA ILE A 234 80.11 7.13 11.68
C ILE A 234 81.56 7.44 11.27
N GLY A 235 82.51 6.74 11.90
CA GLY A 235 83.90 6.66 11.45
C GLY A 235 84.18 5.30 10.80
N ILE A 236 85.38 5.12 10.23
CA ILE A 236 85.80 3.93 9.44
C ILE A 236 85.74 2.61 10.25
N GLU A 237 85.71 2.67 11.58
CA GLU A 237 85.37 1.54 12.43
C GLU A 237 83.95 1.72 12.98
N ASN A 238 83.04 0.80 12.62
CA ASN A 238 81.63 0.73 13.01
C ASN A 238 81.45 0.53 14.53
N ASP A 239 81.92 1.47 15.33
CA ASP A 239 81.76 1.45 16.78
C ASP A 239 80.55 2.32 17.16
N GLU A 240 79.36 1.69 17.18
CA GLU A 240 78.11 2.28 17.69
C GLU A 240 78.25 2.83 19.13
N ALA A 241 79.35 2.51 19.84
CA ALA A 241 79.65 2.92 21.20
C ALA A 241 79.94 4.42 21.38
N LYS A 242 80.11 5.22 20.31
CA LYS A 242 80.35 6.68 20.38
C LYS A 242 79.14 7.53 19.98
N CYS A 243 77.93 7.09 20.32
CA CYS A 243 76.75 7.95 20.20
C CYS A 243 76.63 8.90 21.40
N LEU A 244 76.39 10.19 21.14
CA LEU A 244 76.04 11.16 22.18
C LEU A 244 74.58 10.96 22.58
N GLU A 245 74.36 10.37 23.75
CA GLU A 245 73.06 10.39 24.42
C GLU A 245 72.98 11.63 25.32
N ARG A 246 72.21 12.65 24.91
CA ARG A 246 71.41 13.51 25.81
C ARG A 246 70.94 14.79 25.11
N PHE A 247 69.62 15.03 25.14
CA PHE A 247 69.06 16.36 25.34
C PHE A 247 68.47 16.41 26.76
N PRO A 248 69.20 16.88 27.79
CA PRO A 248 68.62 17.18 29.08
C PRO A 248 67.89 18.53 28.97
N ASN A 249 66.72 18.65 29.59
CA ASN A 249 65.88 19.86 29.58
C ASN A 249 66.55 21.17 30.09
N SER A 250 67.82 21.18 30.49
CA SER A 250 68.40 22.24 31.33
C SER A 250 69.52 23.09 30.74
N ASP A 251 70.15 22.74 29.61
CA ASP A 251 71.48 23.33 29.32
C ASP A 251 71.52 24.37 28.18
N PHE A 252 70.37 24.72 27.58
CA PHE A 252 70.27 25.81 26.60
C PHE A 252 69.02 26.67 26.85
N PRO A 253 69.17 27.96 27.24
CA PRO A 253 68.07 28.77 27.76
C PRO A 253 66.98 29.12 26.73
N THR A 254 67.22 28.88 25.44
CA THR A 254 66.27 29.14 24.33
C THR A 254 65.68 27.87 23.70
N LEU A 255 66.01 26.67 24.21
CA LEU A 255 65.45 25.40 23.72
C LEU A 255 64.04 25.10 24.26
N SER A 256 63.51 25.93 25.16
CA SER A 256 62.21 25.73 25.83
C SER A 256 61.03 25.67 24.87
N THR A 257 61.13 26.29 23.69
CA THR A 257 60.10 26.23 22.63
C THR A 257 60.00 24.82 22.00
N ILE A 258 61.14 24.14 21.83
CA ILE A 258 61.24 22.77 21.31
C ILE A 258 60.89 21.75 22.38
N THR A 259 61.30 21.99 23.64
CA THR A 259 61.01 21.10 24.77
C THR A 259 59.52 20.96 25.04
N ASN A 260 58.69 21.95 24.68
CA ASN A 260 57.24 21.88 24.80
C ASN A 260 56.57 20.95 23.77
N LYS A 261 57.27 20.56 22.69
CA LYS A 261 56.80 19.60 21.68
C LYS A 261 57.37 18.19 21.85
N LEU A 262 58.49 18.05 22.57
CA LEU A 262 59.07 16.75 22.94
C LEU A 262 58.36 16.20 24.19
N ARG A 263 57.79 14.99 24.13
CA ARG A 263 57.20 14.34 25.31
C ARG A 263 58.29 13.75 26.23
N GLY A 264 59.04 14.63 26.91
CA GLY A 264 59.82 14.33 28.12
C GLY A 264 61.24 13.76 27.97
N PRO A 265 62.06 13.80 29.04
CA PRO A 265 63.42 13.24 29.03
C PRO A 265 63.32 11.74 29.29
N LEU A 266 63.48 10.92 28.26
CA LEU A 266 63.45 9.47 28.41
C LEU A 266 64.88 8.94 28.29
N ASN A 267 65.40 8.39 29.40
CA ASN A 267 66.52 7.44 29.34
C ASN A 267 66.06 6.23 28.51
N ASN A 268 66.96 5.55 27.78
CA ASN A 268 66.62 4.42 26.91
C ASN A 268 65.71 3.36 27.58
N ASP A 269 65.84 3.14 28.89
CA ASP A 269 65.05 2.17 29.65
C ASP A 269 63.59 2.60 29.93
N GLN A 270 63.22 3.87 29.73
CA GLN A 270 61.88 4.40 30.01
C GLN A 270 61.01 4.59 28.77
N LEU A 271 61.58 4.57 27.57
CA LEU A 271 60.83 4.67 26.30
C LEU A 271 59.80 3.53 26.18
N ASP A 272 60.13 2.35 26.71
CA ASP A 272 59.32 1.13 26.67
C ASP A 272 58.04 1.17 27.53
N SER A 273 57.91 2.11 28.47
CA SER A 273 56.81 2.08 29.46
C SER A 273 55.61 2.98 29.15
N ASN A 274 55.78 4.05 28.35
CA ASN A 274 54.73 5.04 28.09
C ASN A 274 54.43 5.29 26.60
N VAL A 275 55.24 4.77 25.68
CA VAL A 275 55.05 4.92 24.23
C VAL A 275 54.67 3.56 23.64
N VAL A 276 53.40 3.41 23.25
CA VAL A 276 52.85 2.11 22.84
C VAL A 276 53.18 1.75 21.39
N GLN A 277 53.37 2.74 20.49
CA GLN A 277 53.73 2.53 19.09
C GLN A 277 54.56 3.70 18.53
N TYR A 278 55.74 3.40 17.99
CA TYR A 278 56.64 4.34 17.34
C TYR A 278 57.14 3.78 16.00
N GLN A 279 57.57 4.66 15.09
CA GLN A 279 58.36 4.27 13.91
C GLN A 279 59.73 4.91 14.00
N GLN A 280 60.77 4.12 13.75
CA GLN A 280 62.15 4.57 13.66
C GLN A 280 62.41 5.03 12.22
N VAL A 281 62.83 6.28 12.06
CA VAL A 281 63.31 6.84 10.80
C VAL A 281 64.81 7.05 10.94
N THR A 282 65.58 6.45 10.03
CA THR A 282 67.05 6.53 10.01
C THR A 282 67.45 7.40 8.83
N ALA A 283 68.19 8.48 9.09
CA ALA A 283 68.74 9.35 8.07
C ALA A 283 70.26 9.48 8.26
N ALA A 284 71.05 9.35 7.20
CA ALA A 284 72.52 9.34 7.28
C ALA A 284 73.14 10.28 6.24
N ALA A 285 73.89 11.30 6.66
CA ALA A 285 74.62 12.21 5.79
C ALA A 285 76.12 11.90 5.81
N SER A 286 76.81 11.95 4.66
CA SER A 286 78.28 11.92 4.58
C SER A 286 78.82 13.20 3.96
N TYR A 287 79.91 13.75 4.51
CA TYR A 287 80.62 14.89 3.94
C TYR A 287 82.06 14.47 3.63
N ASP A 288 82.48 14.65 2.37
CA ASP A 288 83.86 14.37 1.96
C ASP A 288 84.45 15.62 1.29
N GLU A 289 85.35 16.29 2.00
CA GLU A 289 86.37 17.11 1.36
C GLU A 289 87.73 16.82 2.02
N SER A 290 88.42 15.84 1.43
CA SER A 290 89.88 15.67 1.50
C SER A 290 90.49 15.25 2.84
N SER A 291 90.33 13.96 3.14
CA SER A 291 91.14 13.13 4.07
C SER A 291 90.71 13.02 5.54
N GLU A 292 89.45 12.67 5.77
CA GLU A 292 88.95 11.74 6.82
C GLU A 292 87.42 11.59 6.61
N GLU A 293 86.94 10.42 6.16
CA GLU A 293 85.50 10.17 5.96
C GLU A 293 84.76 10.22 7.31
N PHE A 294 83.81 11.16 7.45
CA PHE A 294 82.90 11.19 8.59
C PHE A 294 81.45 11.25 8.11
N GLY A 295 80.65 10.27 8.54
CA GLY A 295 79.19 10.28 8.38
C GLY A 295 78.50 10.74 9.66
N THR A 296 77.31 11.32 9.55
CA THR A 296 76.40 11.61 10.67
C THR A 296 75.09 10.86 10.43
N MET A 297 74.70 9.99 11.36
CA MET A 297 73.41 9.30 11.33
C MET A 297 72.50 9.84 12.43
N ALA A 298 71.25 10.11 12.10
CA ALA A 298 70.20 10.40 13.07
C ALA A 298 69.11 9.31 13.08
N LEU A 299 68.72 8.93 14.28
CA LEU A 299 67.66 8.00 14.61
C LEU A 299 66.52 8.78 15.24
N ILE A 300 65.39 8.88 14.53
CA ILE A 300 64.24 9.67 14.91
C ILE A 300 63.08 8.74 15.23
N TYR A 301 62.48 8.88 16.41
CA TYR A 301 61.30 8.14 16.83
C TYR A 301 60.09 9.07 16.79
N VAL A 302 59.08 8.70 16.00
CA VAL A 302 57.87 9.49 15.78
C VAL A 302 56.66 8.78 16.39
N ASP A 303 55.79 9.53 17.07
CA ASP A 303 54.54 9.02 17.63
C ASP A 303 53.48 8.83 16.53
N TYR A 304 53.02 7.59 16.34
CA TYR A 304 51.99 7.24 15.33
C TYR A 304 50.58 7.11 15.91
N SER A 305 50.41 7.30 17.23
CA SER A 305 49.12 7.07 17.91
C SER A 305 48.00 7.96 17.39
N GLU A 306 48.27 9.25 17.13
CA GLU A 306 47.28 10.19 16.58
C GLU A 306 46.85 9.79 15.16
N LYS A 307 47.78 9.36 14.31
CA LYS A 307 47.50 8.86 12.94
C LYS A 307 46.66 7.58 12.97
N ALA A 308 46.96 6.67 13.89
CA ALA A 308 46.18 5.44 14.07
C ALA A 308 44.74 5.75 14.49
N VAL A 309 44.54 6.67 15.44
CA VAL A 309 43.21 7.13 15.87
C VAL A 309 42.43 7.76 14.71
N LEU A 310 43.08 8.62 13.91
CA LEU A 310 42.47 9.25 12.73
C LEU A 310 42.09 8.21 11.65
N ASN A 311 42.91 7.19 11.43
CA ASN A 311 42.60 6.09 10.52
C ASN A 311 41.42 5.23 11.01
N ILE A 312 41.30 5.01 12.32
CA ILE A 312 40.13 4.33 12.92
C ILE A 312 38.88 5.17 12.68
N ILE A 313 38.93 6.48 12.97
CA ILE A 313 37.83 7.41 12.72
C ILE A 313 37.43 7.42 11.24
N LYS A 314 38.42 7.47 10.32
CA LYS A 314 38.21 7.40 8.86
C LYS A 314 37.45 6.14 8.48
N THR A 315 37.86 4.99 8.99
CA THR A 315 37.22 3.70 8.69
C THR A 315 35.79 3.65 9.24
N ILE A 316 35.56 4.14 10.46
CA ILE A 316 34.22 4.21 11.08
C ILE A 316 33.27 5.09 10.25
N ILE A 317 33.74 6.26 9.79
CA ILE A 317 32.93 7.18 8.97
C ILE A 317 32.55 6.53 7.64
N VAL A 318 33.47 5.85 6.97
CA VAL A 318 33.17 5.11 5.73
C VAL A 318 32.14 4.02 5.98
N MET A 319 32.29 3.23 7.05
CA MET A 319 31.30 2.22 7.42
C MET A 319 29.92 2.83 7.66
N LEU A 320 29.83 3.95 8.38
CA LEU A 320 28.55 4.64 8.63
C LEU A 320 27.89 5.12 7.33
N ILE A 321 28.66 5.66 6.39
CA ILE A 321 28.15 6.11 5.08
C ILE A 321 27.62 4.93 4.27
N ILE A 322 28.36 3.81 4.22
CA ILE A 322 27.94 2.61 3.48
C ILE A 322 26.67 2.00 4.10
N VAL A 323 26.62 1.89 5.43
CA VAL A 323 25.44 1.38 6.16
C VAL A 323 24.24 2.29 5.92
N TYR A 324 24.41 3.61 6.04
CA TYR A 324 23.34 4.57 5.77
C TYR A 324 22.85 4.47 4.31
N GLY A 325 23.76 4.39 3.33
CA GLY A 325 23.42 4.23 1.93
C GLY A 325 22.62 2.95 1.66
N THR A 326 23.06 1.84 2.25
CA THR A 326 22.41 0.52 2.12
C THR A 326 21.01 0.54 2.71
N LEU A 327 20.82 1.08 3.92
CA LEU A 327 19.51 1.18 4.57
C LEU A 327 18.53 2.07 3.76
N ASN A 328 19.03 3.17 3.19
CA ASN A 328 18.20 4.06 2.37
C ASN A 328 17.81 3.45 1.02
N PHE A 329 18.70 2.69 0.40
CA PHE A 329 18.39 1.95 -0.83
C PHE A 329 17.34 0.87 -0.57
N GLN A 330 17.53 0.09 0.51
CA GLN A 330 16.61 -0.96 0.89
C GLN A 330 15.21 -0.41 1.23
N ARG A 331 15.13 0.74 1.90
CA ARG A 331 13.85 1.41 2.20
C ARG A 331 13.06 1.77 0.93
N ASP A 332 13.73 2.27 -0.10
CA ASP A 332 13.07 2.64 -1.35
C ASP A 332 12.51 1.42 -2.08
N ALA A 333 13.34 0.38 -2.25
CA ALA A 333 12.92 -0.89 -2.85
C ALA A 333 11.76 -1.53 -2.06
N GLN A 334 11.82 -1.45 -0.73
CA GLN A 334 10.79 -1.99 0.13
C GLN A 334 9.47 -1.23 0.04
N SER A 335 9.50 0.10 -0.09
CA SER A 335 8.30 0.93 -0.20
C SER A 335 7.65 0.88 -1.59
N LEU A 336 8.43 0.88 -2.66
CA LEU A 336 7.92 0.96 -4.04
C LEU A 336 7.56 -0.40 -4.65
N VAL A 337 8.23 -1.49 -4.24
CA VAL A 337 8.10 -2.81 -4.87
C VAL A 337 7.61 -3.86 -3.88
N LEU A 338 8.34 -4.12 -2.79
CA LEU A 338 8.05 -5.27 -1.92
C LEU A 338 6.74 -5.11 -1.15
N THR A 339 6.44 -3.93 -0.62
CA THR A 339 5.22 -3.71 0.19
C THR A 339 3.95 -3.88 -0.64
N PRO A 340 3.81 -3.24 -1.84
CA PRO A 340 2.66 -3.51 -2.71
C PRO A 340 2.54 -4.99 -3.12
N ILE A 341 3.66 -5.66 -3.44
CA ILE A 341 3.63 -7.09 -3.82
C ILE A 341 3.14 -7.96 -2.66
N ASN A 342 3.67 -7.75 -1.45
CA ASN A 342 3.22 -8.50 -0.27
C ASN A 342 1.72 -8.27 0.02
N ARG A 343 1.22 -7.05 -0.16
CA ARG A 343 -0.22 -6.74 -0.03
C ARG A 343 -1.04 -7.47 -1.09
N MET A 344 -0.62 -7.43 -2.36
CA MET A 344 -1.30 -8.14 -3.45
C MET A 344 -1.34 -9.65 -3.20
N VAL A 345 -0.23 -10.26 -2.78
CA VAL A 345 -0.18 -11.69 -2.42
C VAL A 345 -1.11 -11.99 -1.25
N THR A 346 -1.13 -11.13 -0.23
CA THR A 346 -2.04 -11.28 0.93
C THR A 346 -3.50 -11.21 0.49
N VAL A 347 -3.87 -10.28 -0.40
CA VAL A 347 -5.24 -10.18 -0.96
C VAL A 347 -5.61 -11.46 -1.68
N VAL A 348 -4.74 -11.97 -2.55
CA VAL A 348 -4.99 -13.20 -3.32
C VAL A 348 -5.13 -14.42 -2.39
N HIS A 349 -4.27 -14.53 -1.37
CA HIS A 349 -4.37 -15.61 -0.37
C HIS A 349 -5.66 -15.49 0.46
N THR A 350 -6.04 -14.28 0.87
CA THR A 350 -7.27 -14.05 1.62
C THR A 350 -8.50 -14.42 0.79
N LEU A 351 -8.52 -14.01 -0.49
CA LEU A 351 -9.59 -14.35 -1.42
C LEU A 351 -9.62 -15.85 -1.74
N SER A 352 -8.48 -16.54 -1.80
CA SER A 352 -8.46 -18.00 -2.02
C SER A 352 -8.98 -18.77 -0.80
N GLU A 353 -8.72 -18.29 0.41
CA GLU A 353 -9.19 -18.92 1.64
C GLU A 353 -10.68 -18.68 1.89
N ASN A 354 -11.12 -17.44 1.68
CA ASN A 354 -12.51 -17.06 1.82
C ASN A 354 -12.84 -15.98 0.78
N PRO A 355 -13.44 -16.36 -0.36
CA PRO A 355 -13.78 -15.39 -1.39
C PRO A 355 -14.76 -14.33 -0.91
N LEU A 356 -15.56 -14.56 0.15
CA LEU A 356 -16.49 -13.58 0.75
C LEU A 356 -15.85 -12.69 1.82
N ALA A 357 -14.54 -12.81 2.06
CA ALA A 357 -13.86 -12.00 3.07
C ALA A 357 -13.96 -10.51 2.71
N ASN A 358 -14.38 -9.69 3.68
CA ASN A 358 -14.59 -8.27 3.47
C ASN A 358 -13.26 -7.55 3.19
N THR A 359 -12.95 -7.31 1.92
CA THR A 359 -11.73 -6.63 1.46
C THR A 359 -11.71 -5.13 1.74
N SER A 360 -12.79 -4.57 2.30
CA SER A 360 -12.89 -3.14 2.61
C SER A 360 -11.88 -2.69 3.68
N ALA A 361 -11.49 -3.56 4.61
CA ALA A 361 -10.40 -3.27 5.56
C ALA A 361 -9.06 -3.09 4.83
N LEU A 362 -8.76 -3.92 3.83
CA LEU A 362 -7.57 -3.77 2.99
C LEU A 362 -7.66 -2.55 2.07
N GLN A 363 -8.83 -2.26 1.48
CA GLN A 363 -9.04 -1.02 0.70
C GLN A 363 -8.76 0.24 1.54
N SER A 364 -9.16 0.26 2.81
CA SER A 364 -8.93 1.42 3.69
C SER A 364 -7.42 1.68 3.95
N LEU A 365 -6.61 0.63 4.03
CA LEU A 365 -5.14 0.73 4.13
C LEU A 365 -4.54 1.28 2.84
N THR A 366 -5.06 0.87 1.68
CA THR A 366 -4.61 1.37 0.37
C THR A 366 -4.94 2.86 0.17
N HIS A 367 -6.08 3.34 0.69
CA HIS A 367 -6.49 4.74 0.59
C HIS A 367 -5.69 5.68 1.50
N GLN A 368 -5.34 5.26 2.72
CA GLN A 368 -4.54 6.09 3.64
C GLN A 368 -3.11 6.35 3.15
N ASP A 369 -2.49 5.39 2.45
CA ASP A 369 -1.17 5.58 1.82
C ASP A 369 -1.25 6.46 0.56
N SER A 370 -2.38 6.45 -0.15
CA SER A 370 -2.58 7.21 -1.40
C SER A 370 -2.76 8.73 -1.15
N GLU A 371 -3.39 9.14 -0.05
CA GLU A 371 -3.61 10.58 0.23
C GLU A 371 -2.34 11.35 0.63
N LYS A 372 -1.31 10.66 1.12
CA LYS A 372 -0.05 11.32 1.55
C LYS A 372 0.89 11.67 0.39
N ASN A 373 0.73 11.10 -0.80
CA ASN A 373 1.59 11.37 -1.96
C ASN A 373 0.82 11.22 -3.29
N LYS A 374 0.36 12.35 -3.87
CA LYS A 374 -0.32 12.37 -5.19
C LYS A 374 0.54 11.84 -6.35
N GLU A 375 1.87 11.89 -6.24
CA GLU A 375 2.78 11.33 -7.28
C GLU A 375 2.82 9.79 -7.27
N THR A 376 2.61 9.15 -6.12
CA THR A 376 2.67 7.68 -6.01
C THR A 376 1.42 6.98 -6.56
N GLU A 377 0.31 7.70 -6.74
CA GLU A 377 -0.96 7.10 -7.16
C GLU A 377 -0.93 6.49 -8.58
N ASN A 378 0.05 6.90 -9.40
CA ASN A 378 0.21 6.51 -10.80
C ASN A 378 1.16 5.33 -11.04
N TYR A 379 1.65 4.66 -9.99
CA TYR A 379 2.51 3.48 -10.17
C TYR A 379 1.72 2.24 -10.57
N GLU A 380 2.28 1.42 -11.47
CA GLU A 380 1.63 0.22 -11.97
C GLU A 380 1.33 -0.78 -10.84
N THR A 381 2.21 -0.88 -9.84
CA THR A 381 2.02 -1.77 -8.67
C THR A 381 0.78 -1.41 -7.87
N ILE A 382 0.48 -0.12 -7.70
CA ILE A 382 -0.72 0.36 -7.00
C ILE A 382 -1.96 0.19 -7.88
N LEU A 383 -1.84 0.40 -9.19
CA LEU A 383 -2.93 0.15 -10.13
C LEU A 383 -3.32 -1.34 -10.14
N LEU A 384 -2.34 -2.25 -10.19
CA LEU A 384 -2.57 -3.69 -10.12
C LEU A 384 -3.21 -4.09 -8.79
N GLU A 385 -2.76 -3.54 -7.65
CA GLU A 385 -3.37 -3.77 -6.34
C GLU A 385 -4.84 -3.35 -6.33
N LYS A 386 -5.15 -2.12 -6.77
CA LYS A 386 -6.53 -1.62 -6.88
C LYS A 386 -7.38 -2.49 -7.82
N THR A 387 -6.79 -2.99 -8.90
CA THR A 387 -7.46 -3.86 -9.87
C THR A 387 -7.79 -5.22 -9.27
N ILE A 388 -6.84 -5.86 -8.57
CA ILE A 388 -7.05 -7.13 -7.88
C ILE A 388 -8.15 -6.98 -6.81
N LEU A 389 -8.15 -5.89 -6.05
CA LEU A 389 -9.20 -5.61 -5.05
C LEU A 389 -10.58 -5.44 -5.71
N LYS A 390 -10.66 -4.74 -6.84
CA LYS A 390 -11.92 -4.60 -7.61
C LYS A 390 -12.39 -5.93 -8.18
N ILE A 391 -11.48 -6.72 -8.76
CA ILE A 391 -11.81 -8.07 -9.26
C ILE A 391 -12.31 -8.94 -8.11
N GLY A 392 -11.65 -8.92 -6.95
CA GLY A 392 -12.10 -9.64 -5.76
C GLY A 392 -13.52 -9.24 -5.33
N GLY A 393 -13.81 -7.93 -5.28
CA GLY A 393 -15.16 -7.43 -4.97
C GLY A 393 -16.21 -7.82 -6.02
N LEU A 394 -15.86 -7.78 -7.31
CA LEU A 394 -16.76 -8.22 -8.39
C LEU A 394 -16.99 -9.73 -8.37
N LEU A 395 -15.97 -10.54 -8.03
CA LEU A 395 -16.10 -11.98 -7.85
C LEU A 395 -17.05 -12.30 -6.69
N GLN A 396 -16.96 -11.56 -5.58
CA GLN A 396 -17.88 -11.70 -4.43
C GLN A 396 -19.34 -11.47 -4.83
N ILE A 397 -19.60 -10.40 -5.58
CA ILE A 397 -20.95 -10.03 -6.00
C ILE A 397 -21.45 -11.00 -7.08
N GLY A 398 -20.60 -11.39 -8.04
CA GLY A 398 -20.99 -12.17 -9.21
C GLY A 398 -21.22 -13.64 -8.94
N PHE A 399 -20.52 -14.24 -7.97
CA PHE A 399 -20.61 -15.68 -7.70
C PHE A 399 -21.46 -16.04 -6.48
N GLY A 400 -21.89 -15.04 -5.69
CA GLY A 400 -22.67 -15.26 -4.48
C GLY A 400 -21.98 -16.22 -3.50
N ALA A 401 -22.75 -16.76 -2.57
CA ALA A 401 -22.20 -17.64 -1.54
C ALA A 401 -21.90 -19.07 -2.03
N ALA A 402 -22.78 -19.63 -2.88
CA ALA A 402 -22.57 -20.94 -3.48
C ALA A 402 -21.29 -20.95 -4.33
N GLY A 403 -21.08 -19.91 -5.15
CA GLY A 403 -19.90 -19.79 -6.00
C GLY A 403 -18.64 -19.43 -5.23
N ALA A 404 -18.73 -18.67 -4.13
CA ALA A 404 -17.58 -18.43 -3.26
C ALA A 404 -17.01 -19.74 -2.67
N SER A 405 -17.85 -20.66 -2.18
CA SER A 405 -17.37 -21.96 -1.67
C SER A 405 -16.66 -22.78 -2.75
N ILE A 406 -17.17 -22.73 -3.98
CA ILE A 406 -16.63 -23.45 -5.14
C ILE A 406 -15.31 -22.82 -5.61
N ILE A 407 -15.25 -21.50 -5.72
CA ILE A 407 -14.05 -20.75 -6.14
C ILE A 407 -12.94 -20.91 -5.12
N GLY A 408 -13.23 -20.77 -3.82
CA GLY A 408 -12.21 -20.90 -2.77
C GLY A 408 -11.52 -22.27 -2.80
N LYS A 409 -12.30 -23.36 -2.97
CA LYS A 409 -11.73 -24.71 -3.12
C LYS A 409 -10.86 -24.84 -4.37
N ASN A 410 -11.30 -24.27 -5.47
CA ASN A 410 -10.57 -24.34 -6.75
C ASN A 410 -9.31 -23.47 -6.77
N MET A 411 -9.33 -22.29 -6.15
CA MET A 411 -8.16 -21.42 -6.03
C MET A 411 -7.05 -22.05 -5.17
N LYS A 412 -7.41 -22.86 -4.16
CA LYS A 412 -6.42 -23.62 -3.36
C LYS A 412 -5.78 -24.78 -4.12
N ALA A 413 -6.50 -25.37 -5.08
CA ALA A 413 -6.02 -26.50 -5.85
C ALA A 413 -5.10 -26.11 -7.02
N GLY A 414 -4.90 -24.82 -7.28
CA GLY A 414 -4.02 -24.29 -8.34
C GLY A 414 -4.58 -24.39 -9.76
N ALA A 415 -5.64 -25.18 -9.98
CA ALA A 415 -6.37 -25.29 -11.22
C ALA A 415 -7.88 -25.26 -10.96
N LEU A 416 -8.62 -24.48 -11.77
CA LEU A 416 -10.07 -24.42 -11.71
C LEU A 416 -10.65 -25.73 -12.27
N ASN A 417 -11.11 -26.61 -11.39
CA ASN A 417 -11.96 -27.74 -11.72
C ASN A 417 -13.43 -27.39 -11.41
N PRO A 418 -14.22 -26.97 -12.42
CA PRO A 418 -15.61 -26.63 -12.20
C PRO A 418 -16.52 -27.83 -11.98
N MET A 419 -16.09 -29.05 -12.34
CA MET A 419 -16.90 -30.25 -12.32
C MET A 419 -16.72 -31.02 -11.00
N VAL A 420 -16.94 -30.33 -9.89
CA VAL A 420 -16.95 -30.94 -8.55
C VAL A 420 -18.38 -31.39 -8.22
N PRO A 421 -18.58 -32.59 -7.61
CA PRO A 421 -19.89 -33.01 -7.14
C PRO A 421 -20.52 -31.96 -6.22
N GLY A 422 -21.80 -31.65 -6.47
CA GLY A 422 -22.58 -30.74 -5.65
C GLY A 422 -22.80 -31.29 -4.24
N LYS A 423 -23.08 -30.40 -3.30
CA LYS A 423 -23.34 -30.70 -1.90
C LYS A 423 -24.82 -30.55 -1.60
N MET A 424 -25.42 -31.54 -0.92
CA MET A 424 -26.77 -31.38 -0.41
C MET A 424 -26.77 -30.44 0.79
N ILE A 425 -27.67 -29.46 0.78
CA ILE A 425 -27.84 -28.48 1.86
C ILE A 425 -29.33 -28.26 2.12
N THR A 426 -29.67 -27.74 3.30
CA THR A 426 -31.01 -27.20 3.58
C THR A 426 -30.93 -25.70 3.81
N SER A 427 -31.81 -24.97 3.15
CA SER A 427 -31.85 -23.50 3.19
C SER A 427 -33.28 -23.01 3.07
N ILE A 428 -33.49 -21.78 3.51
CA ILE A 428 -34.66 -21.00 3.13
C ILE A 428 -34.32 -20.33 1.80
N TYR A 429 -35.24 -20.39 0.84
CA TYR A 429 -35.12 -19.75 -0.46
C TYR A 429 -36.17 -18.65 -0.59
N GLY A 430 -35.72 -17.49 -1.03
CA GLY A 430 -36.56 -16.34 -1.32
C GLY A 430 -36.40 -15.96 -2.79
N PHE A 431 -37.51 -15.87 -3.51
CA PHE A 431 -37.56 -15.28 -4.85
C PHE A 431 -38.27 -13.94 -4.80
N CYS A 432 -37.71 -12.97 -5.51
CA CYS A 432 -38.30 -11.66 -5.68
C CYS A 432 -38.33 -11.29 -7.16
N ASP A 433 -39.42 -10.74 -7.66
CA ASP A 433 -39.57 -10.36 -9.08
C ASP A 433 -40.13 -8.95 -9.23
N ILE A 434 -39.60 -8.19 -10.20
CA ILE A 434 -40.02 -6.82 -10.48
C ILE A 434 -41.28 -6.81 -11.36
N ARG A 435 -42.34 -6.14 -10.89
CA ARG A 435 -43.59 -6.01 -11.66
C ARG A 435 -43.44 -5.07 -12.85
N ASN A 436 -44.02 -5.48 -13.97
CA ASN A 436 -43.98 -4.76 -15.25
C ASN A 436 -42.56 -4.46 -15.75
N PHE A 437 -41.60 -5.36 -15.48
CA PHE A 437 -40.20 -5.16 -15.83
C PHE A 437 -39.95 -4.97 -17.32
N THR A 438 -40.52 -5.85 -18.17
CA THR A 438 -40.36 -5.76 -19.63
C THR A 438 -40.82 -4.40 -20.16
N ASP A 439 -42.03 -3.98 -19.80
CA ASP A 439 -42.57 -2.68 -20.20
C ASP A 439 -41.73 -1.50 -19.66
N THR A 440 -41.22 -1.63 -18.42
CA THR A 440 -40.40 -0.60 -17.78
C THR A 440 -39.04 -0.47 -18.47
N THR A 441 -38.36 -1.58 -18.76
CA THR A 441 -37.05 -1.58 -19.41
C THR A 441 -37.12 -1.13 -20.87
N GLU A 442 -38.21 -1.44 -21.58
CA GLU A 442 -38.47 -0.88 -22.91
C GLU A 442 -38.58 0.65 -22.88
N CYS A 443 -39.18 1.21 -21.82
CA CYS A 443 -39.26 2.65 -21.61
C CYS A 443 -37.91 3.28 -21.22
N LEU A 444 -37.03 2.55 -20.50
CA LEU A 444 -35.76 3.08 -19.98
C LEU A 444 -34.58 2.91 -20.96
N GLN A 445 -34.59 1.86 -21.78
CA GLN A 445 -33.52 1.52 -22.72
C GLN A 445 -32.14 1.45 -22.02
N GLU A 446 -31.21 2.36 -22.34
CA GLU A 446 -29.84 2.38 -21.78
C GLU A 446 -29.81 2.52 -20.24
N GLU A 447 -30.85 3.11 -19.65
CA GLU A 447 -30.96 3.29 -18.19
C GLU A 447 -31.44 2.03 -17.44
N ALA A 448 -31.83 0.97 -18.14
CA ALA A 448 -32.32 -0.27 -17.52
C ALA A 448 -31.32 -0.90 -16.55
N MET A 449 -30.01 -0.79 -16.83
CA MET A 449 -28.97 -1.30 -15.94
C MET A 449 -28.89 -0.53 -14.61
N VAL A 450 -29.05 0.79 -14.66
CA VAL A 450 -29.06 1.63 -13.45
C VAL A 450 -30.29 1.31 -12.60
N TYR A 451 -31.43 1.08 -13.24
CA TYR A 451 -32.68 0.66 -12.61
C TYR A 451 -32.53 -0.66 -11.85
N VAL A 452 -32.02 -1.71 -12.51
CA VAL A 452 -31.80 -3.03 -11.88
C VAL A 452 -30.80 -2.92 -10.74
N ASN A 453 -29.71 -2.15 -10.90
CA ASN A 453 -28.69 -1.99 -9.85
C ASN A 453 -29.25 -1.29 -8.60
N LYS A 454 -30.13 -0.29 -8.76
CA LYS A 454 -30.79 0.38 -7.62
C LYS A 454 -31.69 -0.59 -6.84
N LEU A 455 -32.42 -1.45 -7.54
CA LEU A 455 -33.28 -2.47 -6.92
C LEU A 455 -32.44 -3.58 -6.28
N GLY A 456 -31.41 -4.05 -6.96
CA GLY A 456 -30.45 -5.01 -6.43
C GLY A 456 -29.78 -4.51 -5.14
N PHE A 457 -29.40 -3.24 -5.08
CA PHE A 457 -28.84 -2.65 -3.86
C PHE A 457 -29.80 -2.73 -2.66
N ILE A 458 -31.10 -2.48 -2.86
CA ILE A 458 -32.12 -2.58 -1.80
C ILE A 458 -32.28 -4.04 -1.38
N VAL A 459 -32.51 -4.94 -2.35
CA VAL A 459 -32.81 -6.36 -2.11
C VAL A 459 -31.63 -7.06 -1.45
N HIS A 460 -30.42 -6.90 -2.01
CA HIS A 460 -29.20 -7.51 -1.47
C HIS A 460 -28.82 -6.94 -0.12
N GLY A 461 -28.95 -5.62 0.07
CA GLY A 461 -28.63 -4.95 1.34
C GLY A 461 -29.54 -5.43 2.49
N CYS A 462 -30.86 -5.44 2.28
CA CYS A 462 -31.82 -5.92 3.28
C CYS A 462 -31.62 -7.40 3.63
N ASN A 463 -31.28 -8.21 2.64
CA ASN A 463 -31.02 -9.64 2.81
C ASN A 463 -29.76 -9.88 3.66
N ASN A 464 -28.66 -9.19 3.33
CA ASN A 464 -27.39 -9.28 4.06
C ASN A 464 -27.50 -8.79 5.52
N ASP A 465 -28.30 -7.76 5.77
CA ASP A 465 -28.58 -7.26 7.13
C ASP A 465 -29.16 -8.35 8.06
N TYR A 466 -29.80 -9.38 7.50
CA TYR A 466 -30.49 -10.45 8.22
C TYR A 466 -30.00 -11.85 7.82
N TYR A 467 -28.68 -12.02 7.76
CA TYR A 467 -27.98 -13.29 7.53
C TYR A 467 -28.20 -13.95 6.15
N GLY A 468 -28.93 -13.29 5.25
CA GLY A 468 -29.22 -13.79 3.92
C GLY A 468 -28.09 -13.50 2.95
N MET A 469 -28.03 -14.30 1.90
CA MET A 469 -27.06 -14.18 0.80
C MET A 469 -27.79 -14.05 -0.54
N ALA A 470 -27.28 -13.18 -1.42
CA ALA A 470 -27.74 -13.13 -2.80
C ALA A 470 -27.03 -14.23 -3.59
N ASN A 471 -27.81 -15.03 -4.32
CA ASN A 471 -27.26 -16.13 -5.09
C ASN A 471 -27.20 -15.79 -6.58
N LYS A 472 -28.35 -15.43 -7.18
CA LYS A 472 -28.46 -15.18 -8.62
C LYS A 472 -29.43 -14.04 -8.90
N ASN A 473 -29.06 -13.20 -9.85
CA ASN A 473 -29.94 -12.19 -10.45
C ASN A 473 -30.26 -12.62 -11.89
N VAL A 474 -31.55 -12.72 -12.24
CA VAL A 474 -32.03 -13.13 -13.56
C VAL A 474 -32.93 -12.04 -14.10
N GLY A 475 -32.35 -10.97 -14.65
CA GLY A 475 -33.12 -9.84 -15.18
C GLY A 475 -33.91 -9.13 -14.09
N ASP A 476 -35.22 -9.37 -14.05
CA ASP A 476 -36.19 -8.90 -13.05
C ASP A 476 -36.18 -9.68 -11.74
N ALA A 477 -35.66 -10.91 -11.75
CA ALA A 477 -35.78 -11.80 -10.61
C ALA A 477 -34.49 -11.87 -9.77
N PHE A 478 -34.66 -11.98 -8.46
CA PHE A 478 -33.59 -12.14 -7.47
C PHE A 478 -33.82 -13.42 -6.66
N LEU A 479 -32.86 -14.33 -6.71
CA LEU A 479 -32.82 -15.53 -5.87
C LEU A 479 -31.91 -15.28 -4.66
N LEU A 480 -32.51 -15.39 -3.48
CA LEU A 480 -31.90 -15.19 -2.18
C LEU A 480 -31.96 -16.48 -1.36
N SER A 481 -30.99 -16.69 -0.49
CA SER A 481 -30.95 -17.87 0.37
C SER A 481 -30.49 -17.56 1.79
N TRP A 482 -30.96 -18.37 2.75
CA TRP A 482 -30.50 -18.41 4.14
C TRP A 482 -30.16 -19.84 4.51
N LYS A 483 -28.87 -20.17 4.37
CA LYS A 483 -28.36 -21.52 4.61
C LYS A 483 -28.53 -21.92 6.07
N ILE A 484 -29.24 -23.01 6.33
CA ILE A 484 -29.51 -23.53 7.68
C ILE A 484 -28.43 -24.54 8.07
N CYS A 485 -28.28 -25.59 7.26
CA CYS A 485 -27.29 -26.64 7.50
C CYS A 485 -26.82 -27.27 6.20
N ASP A 486 -25.68 -27.94 6.33
CA ASP A 486 -25.29 -28.97 5.38
C ASP A 486 -26.18 -30.21 5.64
N ASP A 487 -26.55 -30.91 4.57
CA ASP A 487 -27.52 -32.02 4.58
C ASP A 487 -28.96 -31.61 4.93
N LEU A 488 -29.78 -32.60 5.30
CA LEU A 488 -31.23 -32.52 5.47
C LEU A 488 -31.64 -31.98 6.85
N LEU A 489 -32.67 -31.14 6.90
CA LEU A 489 -33.26 -30.63 8.14
C LEU A 489 -34.44 -31.52 8.56
N PRO A 490 -34.41 -32.19 9.72
CA PRO A 490 -35.46 -33.13 10.11
C PRO A 490 -36.87 -32.51 10.06
N GLY A 491 -37.76 -33.11 9.27
CA GLY A 491 -39.16 -32.70 9.11
C GLY A 491 -39.42 -31.52 8.17
N PHE A 492 -38.41 -31.11 7.39
CA PHE A 492 -38.54 -30.09 6.33
C PHE A 492 -37.88 -30.55 5.01
N ASN A 493 -37.88 -31.85 4.74
CA ASN A 493 -37.12 -32.47 3.64
C ASN A 493 -37.99 -32.91 2.46
N ALA A 494 -39.27 -33.18 2.70
CA ALA A 494 -40.17 -33.72 1.69
C ALA A 494 -41.51 -32.99 1.74
N PHE A 495 -42.21 -32.93 0.61
CA PHE A 495 -43.51 -32.26 0.51
C PHE A 495 -44.61 -33.03 1.25
N GLU A 496 -44.42 -34.31 1.54
CA GLU A 496 -45.37 -35.13 2.30
C GLU A 496 -45.27 -34.91 3.81
N GLU A 497 -44.21 -34.24 4.29
CA GLU A 497 -44.06 -33.95 5.70
C GLU A 497 -44.97 -32.78 6.10
N GLU A 498 -45.70 -32.94 7.22
CA GLU A 498 -46.52 -31.91 7.84
C GLU A 498 -45.82 -31.39 9.11
N PRO A 499 -44.90 -30.41 9.00
CA PRO A 499 -44.14 -29.92 10.13
C PRO A 499 -45.04 -29.29 11.19
N ASN A 500 -44.83 -29.68 12.44
CA ASN A 500 -45.52 -29.17 13.62
C ASN A 500 -44.52 -28.57 14.63
N ASP A 501 -45.02 -28.12 15.79
CA ASP A 501 -44.16 -27.49 16.79
C ASP A 501 -43.12 -28.44 17.41
N GLU A 502 -43.41 -29.74 17.52
CA GLU A 502 -42.46 -30.73 18.02
C GLU A 502 -41.28 -30.92 17.05
N ILE A 503 -41.59 -31.00 15.75
CA ILE A 503 -40.60 -31.09 14.67
C ILE A 503 -39.73 -29.84 14.65
N ARG A 504 -40.34 -28.64 14.75
CA ARG A 504 -39.61 -27.36 14.81
C ARG A 504 -38.67 -27.32 16.01
N ILE A 505 -39.12 -27.74 17.21
CA ILE A 505 -38.29 -27.76 18.41
C ILE A 505 -37.12 -28.73 18.21
N ARG A 506 -37.37 -29.94 17.69
CA ARG A 506 -36.33 -30.93 17.39
C ARG A 506 -35.28 -30.38 16.41
N ALA A 507 -35.71 -29.75 15.32
CA ALA A 507 -34.81 -29.09 14.36
C ALA A 507 -33.95 -28.01 15.05
N CYS A 508 -34.56 -27.25 15.96
CA CYS A 508 -33.89 -26.26 16.80
C CYS A 508 -33.05 -26.84 17.95
N GLU A 509 -33.06 -28.14 18.20
CA GLU A 509 -32.14 -28.79 19.15
C GLU A 509 -30.96 -29.42 18.41
N THR A 510 -31.20 -29.96 17.22
CA THR A 510 -30.19 -30.67 16.42
C THR A 510 -29.29 -29.75 15.62
N VAL A 511 -29.79 -28.63 15.10
CA VAL A 511 -29.05 -27.77 14.16
C VAL A 511 -28.73 -26.40 14.76
N ARG A 512 -27.49 -25.94 14.56
CA ARG A 512 -27.06 -24.56 14.84
C ARG A 512 -26.36 -23.99 13.61
N CYS A 513 -26.89 -22.89 13.09
CA CYS A 513 -26.35 -22.17 11.94
C CYS A 513 -25.32 -21.17 12.45
N ALA A 514 -24.06 -21.30 12.04
CA ALA A 514 -23.01 -20.38 12.43
C ALA A 514 -22.85 -19.32 11.32
N VAL A 515 -23.23 -18.07 11.60
CA VAL A 515 -23.34 -17.03 10.58
C VAL A 515 -22.88 -15.67 11.09
N LYS A 516 -22.35 -14.87 10.16
CA LYS A 516 -22.04 -13.44 10.34
C LYS A 516 -23.10 -12.66 9.56
N GLY A 517 -23.90 -11.85 10.25
CA GLY A 517 -24.89 -10.98 9.63
C GLY A 517 -24.33 -9.56 9.51
N ALA A 518 -25.10 -8.57 9.97
CA ALA A 518 -24.65 -7.18 10.05
C ALA A 518 -23.53 -6.92 11.08
N GLY A 519 -23.29 -7.88 11.99
CA GLY A 519 -22.18 -7.83 12.97
C GLY A 519 -20.86 -8.36 12.41
N THR A 520 -19.75 -8.06 13.08
CA THR A 520 -18.41 -8.57 12.69
C THR A 520 -18.08 -9.93 13.30
N VAL A 521 -18.81 -10.31 14.36
CA VAL A 521 -18.61 -11.56 15.11
C VAL A 521 -19.67 -12.60 14.74
N GLU A 522 -19.22 -13.84 14.58
CA GLU A 522 -20.08 -14.97 14.21
C GLU A 522 -20.97 -15.41 15.39
N ARG A 523 -22.24 -15.70 15.10
CA ARG A 523 -23.23 -16.17 16.08
C ARG A 523 -23.79 -17.52 15.64
N LYS A 524 -23.94 -18.44 16.60
CA LYS A 524 -24.66 -19.71 16.41
C LYS A 524 -26.15 -19.48 16.68
N ILE A 525 -26.97 -19.53 15.63
CA ILE A 525 -28.42 -19.31 15.69
C ILE A 525 -29.19 -20.60 15.37
N THR A 526 -30.45 -20.67 15.78
CA THR A 526 -31.32 -21.82 15.48
C THR A 526 -31.97 -21.66 14.10
N PRO A 527 -32.47 -22.75 13.48
CA PRO A 527 -33.27 -22.69 12.26
C PRO A 527 -34.47 -21.73 12.36
N THR A 528 -35.15 -21.70 13.51
CA THR A 528 -36.26 -20.76 13.74
C THR A 528 -35.78 -19.30 13.79
N GLU A 529 -34.65 -19.01 14.45
CA GLU A 529 -34.09 -17.64 14.43
C GLU A 529 -33.67 -17.22 13.02
N MET A 530 -33.16 -18.16 12.21
CA MET A 530 -32.86 -17.91 10.80
C MET A 530 -34.13 -17.61 10.00
N ALA A 531 -35.21 -18.37 10.21
CA ALA A 531 -36.49 -18.16 9.55
C ALA A 531 -37.11 -16.80 9.90
N ASP A 532 -37.14 -16.44 11.19
CA ASP A 532 -37.60 -15.12 11.63
C ASP A 532 -36.77 -13.99 11.02
N SER A 533 -35.46 -14.19 10.87
CA SER A 533 -34.56 -13.23 10.21
C SER A 533 -34.85 -13.11 8.70
N ALA A 534 -35.12 -14.22 8.02
CA ALA A 534 -35.49 -14.22 6.61
C ALA A 534 -36.80 -13.45 6.36
N LEU A 535 -37.82 -13.67 7.21
CA LEU A 535 -39.08 -12.91 7.14
C LEU A 535 -38.84 -11.42 7.37
N ALA A 536 -38.05 -11.07 8.41
CA ALA A 536 -37.67 -9.69 8.69
C ALA A 536 -36.96 -9.01 7.51
N ALA A 537 -36.09 -9.73 6.79
CA ALA A 537 -35.41 -9.23 5.60
C ALA A 537 -36.41 -8.82 4.51
N PHE A 538 -37.40 -9.66 4.23
CA PHE A 538 -38.41 -9.38 3.19
C PHE A 538 -39.37 -8.26 3.60
N LEU A 539 -39.75 -8.18 4.88
CA LEU A 539 -40.50 -7.05 5.40
C LEU A 539 -39.70 -5.74 5.25
N LYS A 540 -38.39 -5.79 5.50
CA LYS A 540 -37.51 -4.64 5.28
C LYS A 540 -37.40 -4.28 3.79
N CYS A 541 -37.25 -5.24 2.90
CA CYS A 541 -37.29 -5.01 1.45
C CYS A 541 -38.56 -4.27 1.03
N LEU A 542 -39.73 -4.68 1.53
CA LEU A 542 -41.01 -4.03 1.22
C LEU A 542 -41.04 -2.58 1.68
N VAL A 543 -40.59 -2.30 2.91
CA VAL A 543 -40.57 -0.95 3.47
C VAL A 543 -39.55 -0.06 2.78
N ASP A 544 -38.35 -0.57 2.51
CA ASP A 544 -37.30 0.19 1.83
C ASP A 544 -37.64 0.44 0.36
N LEU A 545 -38.31 -0.50 -0.32
CA LEU A 545 -38.85 -0.29 -1.67
C LEU A 545 -39.92 0.80 -1.68
N ASP A 546 -40.85 0.80 -0.72
CA ASP A 546 -41.87 1.85 -0.59
C ASP A 546 -41.21 3.23 -0.34
N ASN A 547 -40.28 3.28 0.62
CA ASN A 547 -39.52 4.49 0.94
C ASN A 547 -38.73 5.00 -0.27
N ALA A 548 -38.12 4.10 -1.04
CA ALA A 548 -37.38 4.43 -2.26
C ALA A 548 -38.27 5.01 -3.36
N ASN A 549 -39.50 4.49 -3.50
CA ASN A 549 -40.53 5.02 -4.41
C ASN A 549 -41.12 6.36 -3.95
N THR A 550 -41.13 6.64 -2.64
CA THR A 550 -41.78 7.84 -2.08
C THR A 550 -40.81 9.02 -1.98
N ASN A 551 -39.64 8.82 -1.38
CA ASN A 551 -38.66 9.89 -1.08
C ASN A 551 -37.20 9.48 -1.37
N GLY A 552 -36.98 8.42 -2.14
CA GLY A 552 -35.63 7.88 -2.37
C GLY A 552 -35.24 7.82 -3.85
N SER A 553 -34.30 6.92 -4.14
CA SER A 553 -33.59 6.82 -5.42
C SER A 553 -34.45 6.38 -6.61
N LEU A 554 -35.69 5.93 -6.36
CA LEU A 554 -36.63 5.47 -7.40
C LEU A 554 -37.67 6.52 -7.78
N THR A 555 -37.69 7.68 -7.10
CA THR A 555 -38.65 8.76 -7.37
C THR A 555 -38.48 9.37 -8.77
N GLU A 556 -37.26 9.36 -9.31
CA GLU A 556 -36.95 9.87 -10.65
C GLU A 556 -37.78 9.21 -11.77
N TYR A 557 -38.11 7.92 -11.61
CA TYR A 557 -38.89 7.16 -12.59
C TYR A 557 -40.35 7.60 -12.67
N ARG A 558 -40.85 8.31 -11.65
CA ARG A 558 -42.20 8.90 -11.64
C ARG A 558 -42.28 10.17 -12.47
N SER A 559 -41.15 10.83 -12.70
CA SER A 559 -41.03 12.03 -13.53
C SER A 559 -40.44 11.74 -14.91
N HIS A 560 -39.97 10.51 -15.16
CA HIS A 560 -39.34 10.16 -16.42
C HIS A 560 -40.38 10.14 -17.55
N GLU A 561 -40.19 10.98 -18.57
CA GLU A 561 -41.18 11.24 -19.64
C GLU A 561 -41.73 9.96 -20.30
N ARG A 562 -40.84 9.05 -20.74
CA ARG A 562 -41.23 7.78 -21.36
C ARG A 562 -42.03 6.85 -20.42
N VAL A 563 -41.62 6.75 -19.16
CA VAL A 563 -42.31 5.94 -18.15
C VAL A 563 -43.69 6.54 -17.85
N VAL A 564 -43.78 7.86 -17.67
CA VAL A 564 -45.04 8.58 -17.45
C VAL A 564 -45.99 8.42 -18.64
N LYS A 565 -45.47 8.44 -19.87
CA LYS A 565 -46.28 8.22 -21.07
C LYS A 565 -46.89 6.81 -21.12
N ARG A 566 -46.18 5.80 -20.61
CA ARG A 566 -46.63 4.39 -20.61
C ARG A 566 -47.55 4.06 -19.43
N PHE A 567 -47.21 4.51 -18.23
CA PHE A 567 -47.86 4.09 -16.98
C PHE A 567 -48.58 5.20 -16.21
N GLY A 568 -48.43 6.47 -16.62
CA GLY A 568 -48.96 7.63 -15.92
C GLY A 568 -48.06 8.14 -14.78
N THR A 569 -48.50 9.22 -14.14
CA THR A 569 -47.76 9.92 -13.06
C THR A 569 -47.76 9.18 -11.71
N ASP A 570 -48.66 8.20 -11.57
CA ASP A 570 -48.82 7.40 -10.36
C ASP A 570 -48.04 6.08 -10.41
N PHE A 571 -47.15 5.92 -11.40
CA PHE A 571 -46.27 4.77 -11.50
C PHE A 571 -45.46 4.60 -10.21
N ARG A 572 -45.48 3.38 -9.66
CA ARG A 572 -44.64 2.97 -8.53
C ARG A 572 -44.12 1.57 -8.84
N ILE A 573 -42.85 1.36 -8.55
CA ILE A 573 -42.20 0.07 -8.76
C ILE A 573 -42.66 -0.87 -7.67
N LYS A 574 -43.14 -2.04 -8.07
CA LYS A 574 -43.64 -3.09 -7.17
C LYS A 574 -42.83 -4.35 -7.38
N MET A 575 -42.75 -5.17 -6.34
CA MET A 575 -42.13 -6.48 -6.41
C MET A 575 -43.05 -7.52 -5.75
N GLY A 576 -43.02 -8.74 -6.28
CA GLY A 576 -43.57 -9.92 -5.59
C GLY A 576 -42.46 -10.68 -4.87
N PHE A 577 -42.84 -11.42 -3.83
CA PHE A 577 -41.93 -12.14 -2.95
C PHE A 577 -42.51 -13.53 -2.63
N GLY A 578 -41.72 -14.58 -2.88
CA GLY A 578 -42.05 -15.97 -2.57
C GLY A 578 -41.01 -16.59 -1.64
N MET A 579 -41.44 -17.30 -0.61
CA MET A 579 -40.54 -17.89 0.38
C MET A 579 -40.88 -19.35 0.71
N HIS A 580 -39.85 -20.20 0.70
CA HIS A 580 -39.95 -21.63 1.01
C HIS A 580 -38.71 -22.15 1.73
N VAL A 581 -38.83 -23.26 2.45
CA VAL A 581 -37.70 -23.97 3.09
C VAL A 581 -37.63 -25.40 2.56
N GLY A 582 -36.42 -25.86 2.25
CA GLY A 582 -36.21 -27.24 1.83
C GLY A 582 -34.77 -27.51 1.42
N TRP A 583 -34.49 -28.73 0.98
CA TRP A 583 -33.15 -29.12 0.54
C TRP A 583 -32.86 -28.61 -0.88
N ALA A 584 -31.59 -28.41 -1.20
CA ALA A 584 -31.11 -28.31 -2.57
C ALA A 584 -29.70 -28.88 -2.74
N ILE A 585 -29.34 -29.18 -3.98
CA ILE A 585 -27.94 -29.43 -4.34
C ILE A 585 -27.28 -28.08 -4.65
N GLU A 586 -26.34 -27.69 -3.80
CA GLU A 586 -25.42 -26.56 -3.98
C GLU A 586 -24.24 -27.01 -4.85
N GLY A 587 -24.11 -26.47 -6.05
CA GLY A 587 -23.04 -26.88 -6.96
C GLY A 587 -22.85 -25.95 -8.16
N ALA A 588 -21.77 -26.21 -8.90
CA ALA A 588 -21.49 -25.54 -10.17
C ALA A 588 -22.14 -26.31 -11.32
N ILE A 589 -22.78 -25.58 -12.23
CA ILE A 589 -23.33 -26.09 -13.48
C ILE A 589 -22.69 -25.34 -14.63
N GLY A 590 -22.35 -26.03 -15.70
CA GLY A 590 -21.95 -25.40 -16.94
C GLY A 590 -20.84 -26.15 -17.64
N SER A 591 -19.99 -25.39 -18.32
CA SER A 591 -18.84 -25.88 -19.08
C SER A 591 -17.56 -25.25 -18.57
N HIS A 592 -16.42 -25.63 -19.16
CA HIS A 592 -15.12 -24.99 -18.91
C HIS A 592 -15.12 -23.49 -19.25
N TYR A 593 -16.05 -23.01 -20.08
CA TYR A 593 -16.11 -21.61 -20.51
C TYR A 593 -17.08 -20.75 -19.69
N LYS A 594 -18.13 -21.36 -19.13
CA LYS A 594 -19.14 -20.65 -18.34
C LYS A 594 -19.64 -21.57 -17.24
N ILE A 595 -19.48 -21.11 -16.01
CA ILE A 595 -19.85 -21.83 -14.80
C ILE A 595 -20.83 -20.94 -14.05
N ASP A 596 -21.94 -21.52 -13.61
CA ASP A 596 -22.94 -20.87 -12.78
C ASP A 596 -23.09 -21.68 -11.49
N ALA A 597 -22.85 -21.05 -10.35
CA ALA A 597 -23.03 -21.68 -9.05
C ALA A 597 -24.48 -21.48 -8.62
N THR A 598 -25.20 -22.57 -8.40
CA THR A 598 -26.64 -22.48 -8.14
C THR A 598 -27.13 -23.54 -7.16
N TYR A 599 -28.33 -23.33 -6.67
CA TYR A 599 -29.13 -24.31 -5.94
C TYR A 599 -30.09 -24.98 -6.91
N MET A 600 -30.12 -26.31 -6.92
CA MET A 600 -31.08 -27.09 -7.70
C MET A 600 -31.90 -28.00 -6.79
N SER A 601 -33.22 -27.85 -6.83
CA SER A 601 -34.19 -28.74 -6.20
C SER A 601 -35.62 -28.27 -6.50
N PRO A 602 -36.62 -29.17 -6.46
CA PRO A 602 -38.04 -28.79 -6.46
C PRO A 602 -38.40 -27.76 -5.39
N HIS A 603 -37.69 -27.72 -4.25
CA HIS A 603 -37.90 -26.72 -3.20
C HIS A 603 -37.45 -25.31 -3.63
N VAL A 604 -36.41 -25.18 -4.46
CA VAL A 604 -35.98 -23.87 -4.99
C VAL A 604 -37.02 -23.36 -5.98
N GLU A 605 -37.51 -24.23 -6.85
CA GLU A 605 -38.58 -23.91 -7.79
C GLU A 605 -39.89 -23.55 -7.08
N MET A 606 -40.17 -24.17 -5.93
CA MET A 606 -41.34 -23.82 -5.12
C MET A 606 -41.33 -22.35 -4.66
N SER A 607 -40.18 -21.80 -4.27
CA SER A 607 -40.10 -20.37 -3.92
C SER A 607 -40.36 -19.44 -5.10
N ASP A 608 -39.95 -19.82 -6.31
CA ASP A 608 -40.24 -19.09 -7.55
C ASP A 608 -41.74 -19.10 -7.87
N ARG A 609 -42.38 -20.27 -7.78
CA ARG A 609 -43.84 -20.40 -7.98
C ARG A 609 -44.65 -19.63 -6.94
N LEU A 610 -44.19 -19.58 -5.69
CA LEU A 610 -44.80 -18.75 -4.65
C LEU A 610 -44.65 -17.26 -4.98
N GLU A 611 -43.54 -16.83 -5.53
CA GLU A 611 -43.37 -15.45 -6.02
C GLU A 611 -44.40 -15.19 -7.13
N ALA A 612 -44.46 -16.04 -8.16
CA ALA A 612 -45.38 -15.88 -9.28
C ALA A 612 -46.84 -15.83 -8.82
N GLY A 613 -47.21 -16.66 -7.84
CA GLY A 613 -48.52 -16.69 -7.20
C GLY A 613 -48.91 -15.37 -6.52
N SER A 614 -47.96 -14.46 -6.24
CA SER A 614 -48.27 -13.17 -5.60
C SER A 614 -49.04 -12.23 -6.55
N LYS A 615 -48.93 -12.44 -7.87
CA LYS A 615 -49.81 -11.82 -8.88
C LYS A 615 -51.27 -12.28 -8.72
N ILE A 616 -51.44 -13.57 -8.42
CA ILE A 616 -52.75 -14.23 -8.35
C ILE A 616 -53.44 -13.92 -7.02
N PHE A 617 -52.70 -13.99 -5.93
CA PHE A 617 -53.24 -13.70 -4.60
C PHE A 617 -53.38 -12.22 -4.30
N GLY A 618 -52.76 -11.33 -5.09
CA GLY A 618 -52.85 -9.89 -4.91
C GLY A 618 -52.22 -9.38 -3.61
N VAL A 619 -51.24 -10.11 -3.07
CA VAL A 619 -50.44 -9.72 -1.89
C VAL A 619 -48.97 -9.75 -2.27
N PRO A 620 -48.11 -8.92 -1.65
CA PRO A 620 -46.72 -8.84 -2.07
C PRO A 620 -45.87 -10.04 -1.61
N ILE A 621 -46.23 -10.69 -0.49
CA ILE A 621 -45.44 -11.79 0.09
C ILE A 621 -46.27 -13.06 0.25
N ASN A 622 -45.72 -14.17 -0.25
CA ASN A 622 -46.28 -15.50 -0.17
C ASN A 622 -45.29 -16.45 0.50
N ILE A 623 -45.77 -17.17 1.51
CA ILE A 623 -44.96 -18.04 2.35
C ILE A 623 -45.59 -19.42 2.38
N SER A 624 -44.81 -20.45 2.09
CA SER A 624 -45.27 -21.83 2.21
C SER A 624 -45.56 -22.24 3.66
N HIS A 625 -46.48 -23.17 3.88
CA HIS A 625 -46.77 -23.68 5.23
C HIS A 625 -45.58 -24.35 5.90
N TRP A 626 -44.67 -25.00 5.16
CA TRP A 626 -43.43 -25.55 5.72
C TRP A 626 -42.58 -24.46 6.36
N LEU A 627 -42.35 -23.34 5.66
CA LEU A 627 -41.61 -22.21 6.24
C LEU A 627 -42.40 -21.56 7.38
N CYS A 628 -43.73 -21.45 7.26
CA CYS A 628 -44.60 -20.95 8.33
C CYS A 628 -44.47 -21.78 9.61
N ALA A 629 -44.36 -23.11 9.48
CA ALA A 629 -44.16 -24.03 10.60
C ALA A 629 -42.78 -23.90 11.26
N LEU A 630 -41.76 -23.40 10.55
CA LEU A 630 -40.40 -23.19 11.06
C LEU A 630 -40.25 -21.87 11.86
N PHE A 631 -41.10 -20.87 11.59
CA PHE A 631 -41.11 -19.59 12.30
C PHE A 631 -41.39 -19.72 13.80
N SER A 632 -41.02 -18.68 14.56
CA SER A 632 -41.37 -18.63 15.97
C SER A 632 -42.89 -18.48 16.16
N PRO A 633 -43.44 -18.99 17.28
CA PRO A 633 -44.86 -18.78 17.61
C PRO A 633 -45.27 -17.31 17.66
N ALA A 634 -44.33 -16.39 17.90
CA ALA A 634 -44.57 -14.95 17.88
C ALA A 634 -44.74 -14.43 16.44
N ALA A 635 -43.83 -14.80 15.53
CA ALA A 635 -43.92 -14.41 14.11
C ALA A 635 -45.21 -14.93 13.44
N ARG A 636 -45.59 -16.19 13.72
CA ARG A 636 -46.81 -16.81 13.17
C ARG A 636 -48.10 -16.04 13.48
N LYS A 637 -48.15 -15.28 14.58
CA LYS A 637 -49.34 -14.48 14.95
C LYS A 637 -49.63 -13.33 13.98
N PHE A 638 -48.62 -12.85 13.27
CA PHE A 638 -48.76 -11.79 12.27
C PHE A 638 -49.13 -12.31 10.88
N LEU A 639 -49.12 -13.63 10.69
CA LEU A 639 -49.42 -14.29 9.43
C LEU A 639 -50.87 -14.78 9.39
N ARG A 640 -51.46 -14.75 8.19
CA ARG A 640 -52.75 -15.36 7.92
C ARG A 640 -52.66 -16.31 6.72
N PRO A 641 -53.49 -17.37 6.68
CA PRO A 641 -53.60 -18.20 5.49
C PRO A 641 -54.27 -17.40 4.36
N ILE A 642 -53.86 -17.68 3.14
CA ILE A 642 -54.43 -17.15 1.89
C ILE A 642 -55.41 -18.18 1.32
N ASP A 643 -54.90 -19.38 1.03
CA ASP A 643 -55.62 -20.50 0.42
C ASP A 643 -54.79 -21.78 0.61
N ARG A 644 -55.42 -22.94 0.41
CA ARG A 644 -54.75 -24.23 0.23
C ARG A 644 -54.82 -24.60 -1.25
N ILE A 645 -53.65 -24.72 -1.88
CA ILE A 645 -53.54 -24.97 -3.31
C ILE A 645 -52.81 -26.27 -3.61
N LEU A 646 -53.24 -26.98 -4.64
CA LEU A 646 -52.44 -28.01 -5.29
C LEU A 646 -51.74 -27.37 -6.49
N VAL A 647 -50.41 -27.45 -6.50
CA VAL A 647 -49.55 -26.92 -7.56
C VAL A 647 -49.01 -28.09 -8.35
N GLU A 648 -49.01 -27.99 -9.67
CA GLU A 648 -48.43 -29.02 -10.54
C GLU A 648 -47.00 -29.38 -10.12
N GLY A 649 -46.61 -30.65 -10.13
CA GLY A 649 -45.28 -31.08 -9.69
C GLY A 649 -45.04 -31.07 -8.17
N CYS A 650 -45.99 -30.58 -7.36
CA CYS A 650 -46.05 -30.85 -5.93
C CYS A 650 -47.10 -31.95 -5.68
N PRO A 651 -46.73 -33.10 -5.10
CA PRO A 651 -47.65 -34.21 -4.90
C PRO A 651 -48.69 -33.93 -3.81
N THR A 652 -48.49 -32.91 -2.98
CA THR A 652 -49.34 -32.58 -1.84
C THR A 652 -49.86 -31.14 -1.90
N PRO A 653 -51.09 -30.90 -1.43
CA PRO A 653 -51.66 -29.55 -1.40
C PRO A 653 -51.02 -28.72 -0.27
N MET A 654 -50.55 -27.53 -0.60
CA MET A 654 -49.89 -26.62 0.33
C MET A 654 -50.79 -25.46 0.74
N THR A 655 -50.75 -25.09 2.02
CA THR A 655 -51.32 -23.81 2.47
C THR A 655 -50.31 -22.69 2.24
N VAL A 656 -50.76 -21.59 1.66
CA VAL A 656 -49.96 -20.37 1.46
C VAL A 656 -50.35 -19.34 2.52
N TYR A 657 -49.37 -18.65 3.07
CA TYR A 657 -49.53 -17.60 4.07
C TYR A 657 -49.01 -16.26 3.55
N THR A 658 -49.53 -15.17 4.11
CA THR A 658 -49.05 -13.81 3.83
C THR A 658 -48.84 -13.03 5.12
N TYR A 659 -48.00 -12.00 5.03
CA TYR A 659 -47.87 -10.94 6.03
C TYR A 659 -48.43 -9.65 5.41
N ASP A 660 -49.52 -9.12 5.99
CA ASP A 660 -50.08 -7.85 5.54
C ASP A 660 -49.24 -6.70 6.08
N VAL A 661 -48.72 -5.84 5.19
CA VAL A 661 -48.09 -4.56 5.54
C VAL A 661 -49.03 -3.45 5.12
N THR A 662 -49.52 -2.67 6.08
CA THR A 662 -50.44 -1.54 5.84
C THR A 662 -49.77 -0.19 6.08
N ASN A 663 -48.77 -0.13 6.95
CA ASN A 663 -48.02 1.07 7.29
C ASN A 663 -46.54 0.93 6.91
N PHE A 664 -45.98 1.97 6.31
CA PHE A 664 -44.61 2.01 5.77
C PHE A 664 -43.78 3.08 6.49
N PRO A 665 -43.11 2.74 7.61
CA PRO A 665 -42.33 3.72 8.37
C PRO A 665 -41.05 4.14 7.63
N LYS A 666 -40.68 5.44 7.73
CA LYS A 666 -39.48 6.01 7.08
C LYS A 666 -38.16 5.35 7.50
N LYS A 667 -38.11 4.82 8.71
CA LYS A 667 -36.99 4.04 9.24
C LYS A 667 -37.57 2.76 9.78
N PHE A 668 -37.20 1.64 9.17
CA PHE A 668 -37.61 0.33 9.60
C PHE A 668 -36.39 -0.55 9.71
N MET A 669 -36.26 -1.25 10.84
CA MET A 669 -35.39 -2.42 10.98
C MET A 669 -33.95 -2.20 10.45
N ARG A 670 -33.12 -1.55 11.26
CA ARG A 670 -31.67 -1.78 11.18
C ARG A 670 -31.32 -2.93 12.11
N ALA A 671 -30.56 -3.91 11.61
CA ALA A 671 -30.06 -5.00 12.42
C ALA A 671 -29.37 -4.43 13.67
N LYS A 672 -29.86 -4.82 14.85
CA LYS A 672 -29.32 -4.35 16.13
C LYS A 672 -28.02 -5.10 16.38
N VAL A 673 -26.91 -4.38 16.45
CA VAL A 673 -25.59 -4.94 16.77
C VAL A 673 -25.22 -4.53 18.19
N GLY A 674 -24.93 -5.51 19.04
CA GLY A 674 -24.50 -5.30 20.41
C GLY A 674 -23.13 -4.65 20.51
N SER A 675 -22.74 -4.23 21.72
CA SER A 675 -21.39 -3.68 21.98
C SER A 675 -20.25 -4.67 21.72
N ASP A 676 -20.58 -5.96 21.68
CA ASP A 676 -19.72 -7.08 21.32
C ASP A 676 -19.61 -7.30 19.80
N ASN A 677 -20.21 -6.42 18.99
CA ASN A 677 -20.33 -6.54 17.54
C ASN A 677 -21.09 -7.79 17.06
N VAL A 678 -21.94 -8.37 17.92
CA VAL A 678 -22.81 -9.49 17.58
C VAL A 678 -24.20 -8.96 17.21
N GLN A 679 -24.76 -9.45 16.09
CA GLN A 679 -26.15 -9.12 15.74
C GLN A 679 -27.13 -9.80 16.70
N ALA A 680 -28.02 -9.00 17.28
CA ALA A 680 -29.10 -9.46 18.14
C ALA A 680 -30.18 -10.20 17.35
N LYS A 681 -30.85 -11.15 17.99
CA LYS A 681 -31.96 -11.90 17.40
C LYS A 681 -33.12 -10.97 17.03
N VAL A 682 -33.84 -11.34 15.98
CA VAL A 682 -35.14 -10.74 15.67
C VAL A 682 -36.16 -11.18 16.73
N ASP A 683 -36.91 -10.23 17.28
CA ASP A 683 -37.88 -10.48 18.35
C ASP A 683 -39.27 -9.98 17.95
N PHE A 684 -40.04 -10.84 17.27
CA PHE A 684 -41.44 -10.57 16.90
C PHE A 684 -42.37 -10.43 18.11
N ALA A 685 -41.99 -10.90 19.30
CA ALA A 685 -42.85 -10.84 20.47
C ALA A 685 -42.83 -9.44 21.11
N ASN A 686 -41.65 -8.85 21.22
CA ASN A 686 -41.42 -7.63 21.99
C ASN A 686 -41.14 -6.39 21.13
N ASP A 687 -40.64 -6.54 19.90
CA ASP A 687 -40.33 -5.37 19.07
C ASP A 687 -41.62 -4.77 18.48
N LYS A 688 -41.93 -3.54 18.91
CA LYS A 688 -43.16 -2.84 18.50
C LYS A 688 -43.18 -2.58 16.99
N GLN A 689 -42.03 -2.49 16.33
CA GLN A 689 -41.93 -2.20 14.90
C GLN A 689 -42.74 -3.16 14.02
N PHE A 690 -42.85 -4.45 14.39
CA PHE A 690 -43.67 -5.41 13.64
C PHE A 690 -45.16 -5.16 13.80
N LYS A 691 -45.61 -4.75 14.99
CA LYS A 691 -47.01 -4.33 15.19
C LYS A 691 -47.29 -3.03 14.43
N ASP A 692 -46.31 -2.13 14.38
CA ASP A 692 -46.44 -0.85 13.69
C ASP A 692 -46.62 -1.03 12.17
N LEU A 693 -46.10 -2.11 11.55
CA LEU A 693 -46.36 -2.43 10.13
C LEU A 693 -47.83 -2.77 9.83
N GLN A 694 -48.55 -3.25 10.84
CA GLN A 694 -49.97 -3.63 10.78
C GLN A 694 -50.86 -2.64 11.53
N ALA A 695 -50.35 -1.44 11.87
CA ALA A 695 -51.06 -0.47 12.70
C ALA A 695 -52.43 -0.05 12.12
N ASP A 696 -52.54 0.03 10.80
CA ASP A 696 -53.77 0.43 10.11
C ASP A 696 -54.71 -0.75 9.81
N LEU A 697 -54.36 -1.97 10.26
CA LEU A 697 -55.18 -3.16 10.07
C LEU A 697 -56.23 -3.26 11.19
N HIS A 698 -57.47 -3.58 10.81
CA HIS A 698 -58.52 -3.79 11.80
C HIS A 698 -58.16 -4.96 12.74
N PRO A 699 -58.30 -4.84 14.08
CA PRO A 699 -57.82 -5.87 15.02
C PRO A 699 -58.41 -7.27 14.79
N ALA A 700 -59.69 -7.33 14.37
CA ALA A 700 -60.38 -8.58 14.06
C ALA A 700 -60.08 -9.12 12.65
N PHE A 701 -59.35 -8.40 11.79
CA PHE A 701 -59.15 -8.77 10.39
C PHE A 701 -58.41 -10.09 10.24
N LEU A 702 -57.31 -10.29 10.96
CA LEU A 702 -56.51 -11.53 10.85
C LEU A 702 -57.30 -12.75 11.32
N GLU A 703 -58.11 -12.60 12.37
CA GLU A 703 -58.98 -13.66 12.89
C GLU A 703 -60.12 -13.98 11.92
N ASN A 704 -60.80 -12.95 11.41
CA ASN A 704 -61.83 -13.11 10.38
C ASN A 704 -61.27 -13.76 9.11
N ALA A 705 -60.11 -13.30 8.63
CA ALA A 705 -59.49 -13.86 7.44
C ALA A 705 -59.15 -15.33 7.62
N ARG A 706 -58.60 -15.71 8.78
CA ARG A 706 -58.33 -17.12 9.11
C ARG A 706 -59.62 -17.93 9.13
N SER A 707 -60.65 -17.45 9.83
CA SER A 707 -61.93 -18.15 9.94
C SER A 707 -62.62 -18.29 8.58
N GLY A 708 -62.60 -17.25 7.73
CA GLY A 708 -63.16 -17.28 6.39
C GLY A 708 -62.48 -18.31 5.49
N VAL A 709 -61.15 -18.39 5.54
CA VAL A 709 -60.38 -19.42 4.81
C VAL A 709 -60.68 -20.81 5.36
N GLU A 710 -60.70 -21.01 6.68
CA GLU A 710 -61.03 -22.30 7.30
C GLU A 710 -62.42 -22.79 6.87
N LYS A 711 -63.43 -21.90 6.83
CA LYS A 711 -64.78 -22.22 6.37
C LYS A 711 -64.85 -22.57 4.89
N TYR A 712 -64.11 -21.84 4.06
CA TYR A 712 -63.98 -22.14 2.64
C TYR A 712 -63.37 -23.53 2.42
N LEU A 713 -62.27 -23.85 3.12
CA LEU A 713 -61.60 -25.14 3.02
C LEU A 713 -62.49 -26.28 3.54
N ALA A 714 -63.30 -26.03 4.57
CA ALA A 714 -64.27 -27.00 5.11
C ALA A 714 -65.50 -27.23 4.21
N GLY A 715 -65.68 -26.45 3.12
CA GLY A 715 -66.84 -26.54 2.24
C GLY A 715 -68.07 -25.75 2.71
N ASP A 716 -67.97 -25.00 3.81
CA ASP A 716 -69.04 -24.12 4.34
C ASP A 716 -68.99 -22.76 3.63
N TRP A 717 -69.19 -22.78 2.31
CA TRP A 717 -69.05 -21.61 1.43
C TRP A 717 -70.02 -20.46 1.73
N PRO A 718 -71.28 -20.67 2.17
CA PRO A 718 -72.15 -19.58 2.58
C PRO A 718 -71.62 -18.79 3.78
N GLU A 719 -71.09 -19.47 4.80
CA GLU A 719 -70.50 -18.80 5.96
C GLU A 719 -69.14 -18.19 5.61
N ALA A 720 -68.33 -18.89 4.80
CA ALA A 720 -67.07 -18.34 4.28
C ALA A 720 -67.29 -17.03 3.54
N LYS A 721 -68.30 -16.96 2.66
CA LYS A 721 -68.71 -15.74 1.94
C LYS A 721 -68.99 -14.60 2.92
N ARG A 722 -69.84 -14.83 3.93
CA ARG A 722 -70.22 -13.82 4.92
C ARG A 722 -69.00 -13.24 5.63
N ILE A 723 -68.06 -14.08 6.04
CA ILE A 723 -66.85 -13.66 6.75
C ILE A 723 -65.87 -12.94 5.80
N LEU A 724 -65.69 -13.44 4.58
CA LEU A 724 -64.79 -12.81 3.59
C LEU A 724 -65.31 -11.45 3.11
N GLU A 725 -66.64 -11.27 2.99
CA GLU A 725 -67.24 -9.96 2.74
C GLU A 725 -66.98 -8.98 3.90
N MET A 726 -67.00 -9.46 5.16
CA MET A 726 -66.58 -8.63 6.31
C MET A 726 -65.09 -8.26 6.24
N CYS A 727 -64.22 -9.17 5.79
CA CYS A 727 -62.82 -8.85 5.53
C CYS A 727 -62.67 -7.74 4.48
N LEU A 728 -63.48 -7.76 3.42
CA LEU A 728 -63.49 -6.68 2.42
C LEU A 728 -64.01 -5.35 2.96
N MET A 729 -64.94 -5.35 3.92
CA MET A 729 -65.33 -4.11 4.60
C MET A 729 -64.18 -3.52 5.42
N GLN A 730 -63.32 -4.37 6.00
CA GLN A 730 -62.15 -3.96 6.79
C GLN A 730 -60.97 -3.58 5.90
N LYS A 731 -60.79 -4.24 4.76
CA LYS A 731 -59.73 -4.02 3.77
C LYS A 731 -60.27 -4.22 2.36
N ALA A 732 -60.76 -3.14 1.75
CA ALA A 732 -61.49 -3.16 0.48
C ALA A 732 -60.75 -3.80 -0.70
N LYS A 733 -59.42 -3.76 -0.70
CA LYS A 733 -58.56 -4.33 -1.75
C LYS A 733 -57.81 -5.58 -1.30
N ASP A 734 -58.42 -6.40 -0.45
CA ASP A 734 -57.80 -7.65 -0.04
C ASP A 734 -57.85 -8.70 -1.15
N GLY A 735 -56.70 -8.94 -1.79
CA GLY A 735 -56.57 -9.91 -2.89
C GLY A 735 -57.04 -11.32 -2.54
N PRO A 736 -56.63 -11.91 -1.38
CA PRO A 736 -57.05 -13.25 -0.98
C PRO A 736 -58.57 -13.38 -0.84
N SER A 737 -59.21 -12.44 -0.12
CA SER A 737 -60.67 -12.47 0.03
C SER A 737 -61.40 -12.30 -1.31
N LEU A 738 -60.95 -11.39 -2.18
CA LEU A 738 -61.53 -11.21 -3.52
C LEU A 738 -61.42 -12.48 -4.36
N ARG A 739 -60.26 -13.14 -4.33
CA ARG A 739 -60.03 -14.37 -5.10
C ARG A 739 -60.93 -15.51 -4.63
N LEU A 740 -60.99 -15.76 -3.31
CA LEU A 740 -61.83 -16.83 -2.77
C LEU A 740 -63.31 -16.58 -3.05
N LEU A 741 -63.78 -15.34 -2.93
CA LEU A 741 -65.14 -14.98 -3.32
C LEU A 741 -65.39 -15.18 -4.81
N GLY A 742 -64.40 -14.91 -5.67
CA GLY A 742 -64.46 -15.18 -7.10
C GLY A 742 -64.63 -16.68 -7.41
N ILE A 743 -63.78 -17.52 -6.81
CA ILE A 743 -63.87 -18.99 -6.95
C ILE A 743 -65.23 -19.49 -6.47
N MET A 744 -65.69 -19.04 -5.31
CA MET A 744 -67.00 -19.45 -4.80
C MET A 744 -68.15 -18.98 -5.68
N ALA A 745 -68.05 -17.80 -6.29
CA ALA A 745 -69.06 -17.26 -7.18
C ALA A 745 -69.23 -18.10 -8.46
N GLU A 746 -68.17 -18.78 -8.94
CA GLU A 746 -68.24 -19.68 -10.09
C GLU A 746 -69.13 -20.91 -9.86
N HIS A 747 -69.34 -21.31 -8.59
CA HIS A 747 -70.25 -22.39 -8.21
C HIS A 747 -71.44 -21.90 -7.37
N ASP A 748 -71.92 -20.67 -7.61
CA ASP A 748 -73.09 -20.09 -6.92
C ASP A 748 -72.99 -20.13 -5.38
N PHE A 749 -71.76 -20.03 -4.84
CA PHE A 749 -71.44 -20.10 -3.42
C PHE A 749 -71.83 -21.42 -2.73
N VAL A 750 -71.89 -22.52 -3.47
CA VAL A 750 -72.11 -23.87 -2.96
C VAL A 750 -70.92 -24.74 -3.32
N ALA A 751 -70.28 -25.35 -2.32
CA ALA A 751 -69.14 -26.22 -2.54
C ALA A 751 -69.55 -27.46 -3.38
N PRO A 752 -68.73 -27.88 -4.35
CA PRO A 752 -68.91 -29.14 -5.06
C PRO A 752 -68.99 -30.32 -4.07
N GLY A 753 -69.78 -31.35 -4.40
CA GLY A 753 -69.95 -32.53 -3.53
C GLY A 753 -68.65 -33.32 -3.29
N ASP A 754 -67.66 -33.14 -4.15
CA ASP A 754 -66.33 -33.74 -4.11
C ASP A 754 -65.23 -32.74 -3.70
N TRP A 755 -65.60 -31.60 -3.08
CA TRP A 755 -64.65 -30.56 -2.67
C TRP A 755 -63.54 -31.13 -1.78
N PRO A 756 -62.27 -31.16 -2.26
CA PRO A 756 -61.19 -31.84 -1.55
C PRO A 756 -60.54 -30.96 -0.46
N GLY A 757 -61.08 -29.75 -0.23
CA GLY A 757 -60.54 -28.80 0.73
C GLY A 757 -59.28 -28.08 0.23
N TYR A 758 -59.10 -27.96 -1.09
CA TYR A 758 -58.05 -27.17 -1.73
C TYR A 758 -58.44 -26.83 -3.17
N TYR A 759 -57.89 -25.74 -3.70
CA TYR A 759 -58.04 -25.37 -5.09
C TYR A 759 -56.89 -25.92 -5.94
N THR A 760 -57.18 -26.55 -7.07
CA THR A 760 -56.15 -26.99 -8.02
C THR A 760 -55.78 -25.84 -8.95
N MET A 761 -54.56 -25.32 -8.85
CA MET A 761 -54.03 -24.38 -9.84
C MET A 761 -53.69 -25.16 -11.12
N LEU A 762 -54.59 -25.11 -12.11
CA LEU A 762 -54.32 -25.58 -13.47
C LEU A 762 -53.40 -24.56 -14.18
N GLU A 763 -52.49 -25.04 -15.02
CA GLU A 763 -51.44 -24.26 -15.71
C GLU A 763 -51.90 -22.89 -16.22
N GLY A 764 -51.07 -21.88 -15.98
CA GLY A 764 -51.29 -20.51 -16.42
C GLY A 764 -50.37 -19.54 -15.68
N TYR A 765 -49.06 -19.72 -15.88
CA TYR A 765 -48.01 -18.82 -15.39
C TYR A 765 -47.67 -17.76 -16.44
#